data_AF-A0A2D9WYS1-F1
#
_entry.id   AF-A0A2D9WYS1-F1
#
_cell.length_a   1.000
_cell.length_b   1.000
_cell.length_c   1.000
_cell.angle_alpha   90.00
_cell.angle_beta   90.00
_cell.angle_gamma   90.00
#
_symmetry.space_group_name_H-M   'P 1'
#
loop_
_entity.id
_entity.type
_entity.pdbx_description
1 polymer ?
#
loop_
_entity_poly.entity_id
_entity_poly.type
_entity_poly.pdbx_seq_one_letter_code
_entity_poly.pdbx_strand_id
1 'polypeptide(L)'
;LSEAERNEKFLSYEQKYRLLNARRLGSNYAYGYTKAHMIEAANGFMPWFMNKTNEDTTVIKMDDNREIRVNEYDTFTNAADRYAVENKLIKEYEDQNNISGVNSSIVDKYLTSSVTKQLQSYRDKKLNDEIQAQAAEKIRLQSVNLNTAIVSFDTEDTTEFDNAIDQIVLTGNNLHFRAGTQGSSGAANKKNLKDSFVDSVASLDSDVKIMEILNHIEDKKYQIPNLGTKTLVDAFPIEFRMEDLKAAIFAKRENNLTKKVRSQTTDLKLKIGQLKYLSTRPEDDENHISYKSYQLQVKELQDNPEYGALPEAATIFNNAFSFKPVSLGKDNSAKAARKEIERYGSLSVTTYMTLTKDDQKKYASAVNDEIRWDQTTEGKILLEEYIADNGKFDKALTLAFLGPSKGLNTSATKDISLQNALDYAKNKHVWSLVEQIRNSGQFDGQIPEGMDPNMFYFQKAAEQITLQMQQAADADAGDAKERFAQGNLYALTFGAKDTLSLFVNPKFQEAKDFSLSKKLAESDNVFQNFLGQLDQEVGEDPILNLSDTLFVTESQKKQLDFVKEGGLYKTEPELVRKLSLVDPKKRDPFTLGNLLRDKYDLKTVEFESLPEDRQRIITYFKEQNAGVRELLMSPYSKQREQGIDMSGLISVNNLHKAIYTAGFDHTDMDSSDISEILADEKHGINATRQEFEQDTDLQEKVFKIHINNLLDKAILTTENKYVAIQKVASEFGSGKYWYSQSNQPINNSVLKAYYRGWNIDDKEQFTSVIEGAGDKITKVNFGELSAETNNMNSNIVQAEIDELVEPPKYVKGDNNRRTVNKDWKNWNKNQTKLKAQQNVLKRLETGNTELFYGVLNADVESKNLYYDLKASFGDKQFKQLLQKTNEKYTEKTGKSFGVGRQNLSQTLRQNRIFSDLFFEELIKTEQFYRLDDE
;
A
#
# COMPACT_ATOMS: atom_id res chain seq x y z
N LEU A 1 39.05 -35.39 -38.13
CA LEU A 1 38.97 -34.88 -36.76
C LEU A 1 38.51 -33.44 -36.82
N SER A 2 37.33 -33.18 -36.26
CA SER A 2 36.85 -31.81 -36.02
C SER A 2 37.84 -31.07 -35.11
N GLU A 3 37.76 -29.74 -35.06
CA GLU A 3 38.65 -28.90 -34.25
C GLU A 3 38.54 -29.23 -32.75
N ALA A 4 37.34 -29.56 -32.29
CA ALA A 4 37.08 -30.05 -30.94
C ALA A 4 37.78 -31.41 -30.68
N GLU A 5 37.63 -32.39 -31.58
CA GLU A 5 38.30 -33.70 -31.45
C GLU A 5 39.83 -33.60 -31.52
N ARG A 6 40.36 -32.57 -32.20
CA ARG A 6 41.80 -32.28 -32.24
C ARG A 6 42.30 -31.68 -30.93
N ASN A 7 41.56 -30.74 -30.36
CA ASN A 7 41.89 -30.10 -29.08
C ASN A 7 41.80 -31.09 -27.90
N GLU A 8 40.81 -31.97 -27.90
CA GLU A 8 40.65 -33.01 -26.88
C GLU A 8 41.81 -34.03 -26.93
N LYS A 9 42.25 -34.41 -28.14
CA LYS A 9 43.47 -35.23 -28.33
C LYS A 9 44.73 -34.50 -27.88
N PHE A 10 44.87 -33.20 -28.13
CA PHE A 10 46.03 -32.41 -27.69
C PHE A 10 46.12 -32.31 -26.16
N LEU A 11 44.99 -32.07 -25.48
CA LEU A 11 44.90 -32.07 -24.01
C LEU A 11 45.27 -33.44 -23.42
N SER A 12 44.78 -34.53 -24.01
CA SER A 12 45.15 -35.92 -23.62
C SER A 12 46.66 -36.18 -23.77
N TYR A 13 47.28 -35.69 -24.85
CA TYR A 13 48.73 -35.83 -25.05
C TYR A 13 49.55 -34.97 -24.08
N GLU A 14 49.12 -33.75 -23.79
CA GLU A 14 49.79 -32.87 -22.84
C GLU A 14 49.77 -33.44 -21.42
N GLN A 15 48.63 -33.99 -20.98
CA GLN A 15 48.51 -34.70 -19.70
C GLN A 15 49.42 -35.94 -19.66
N LYS A 16 49.49 -36.72 -20.74
CA LYS A 16 50.43 -37.85 -20.87
C LYS A 16 51.89 -37.41 -20.78
N TYR A 17 52.26 -36.28 -21.41
CA TYR A 17 53.61 -35.72 -21.34
C TYR A 17 53.95 -35.17 -19.95
N ARG A 18 53.01 -34.51 -19.28
CA ARG A 18 53.17 -34.03 -17.89
C ARG A 18 53.36 -35.21 -16.92
N LEU A 19 52.65 -36.32 -17.11
CA LEU A 19 52.84 -37.54 -16.33
C LEU A 19 54.19 -38.21 -16.59
N LEU A 20 54.64 -38.29 -17.84
CA LEU A 20 55.97 -38.81 -18.19
C LEU A 20 57.07 -37.98 -17.53
N ASN A 21 56.93 -36.65 -17.50
CA ASN A 21 57.84 -35.75 -16.78
C ASN A 21 57.74 -35.92 -15.26
N ALA A 22 56.53 -36.10 -14.70
CA ALA A 22 56.32 -36.37 -13.28
C ALA A 22 56.95 -37.71 -12.85
N ARG A 23 56.92 -38.75 -13.71
CA ARG A 23 57.61 -40.03 -13.48
C ARG A 23 59.13 -39.90 -13.47
N ARG A 24 59.71 -38.97 -14.25
CA ARG A 24 61.16 -38.65 -14.20
C ARG A 24 61.56 -37.96 -12.89
N LEU A 25 60.63 -37.31 -12.18
CA LEU A 25 60.86 -36.59 -10.92
C LEU A 25 60.72 -37.48 -9.66
N GLY A 26 60.41 -38.78 -9.81
CA GLY A 26 60.37 -39.76 -8.73
C GLY A 26 58.98 -40.38 -8.50
N SER A 27 58.94 -41.60 -7.95
CA SER A 27 57.73 -42.42 -7.80
C SER A 27 56.63 -41.76 -6.95
N ASN A 28 57.01 -41.05 -5.88
CA ASN A 28 56.06 -40.37 -4.98
C ASN A 28 55.37 -39.17 -5.66
N TYR A 29 56.08 -38.44 -6.52
CA TYR A 29 55.53 -37.28 -7.23
C TYR A 29 54.57 -37.73 -8.34
N ALA A 30 54.93 -38.79 -9.08
CA ALA A 30 54.04 -39.40 -10.06
C ALA A 30 52.76 -39.94 -9.42
N TYR A 31 52.87 -40.62 -8.26
CA TYR A 31 51.71 -41.11 -7.51
C TYR A 31 50.80 -39.96 -7.04
N GLY A 32 51.39 -38.88 -6.51
CA GLY A 32 50.64 -37.69 -6.07
C GLY A 32 49.87 -37.02 -7.21
N TYR A 33 50.50 -36.86 -8.38
CA TYR A 33 49.85 -36.31 -9.57
C TYR A 33 48.73 -37.22 -10.10
N THR A 34 48.98 -38.53 -10.20
CA THR A 34 47.94 -39.49 -10.62
C THR A 34 46.75 -39.47 -9.66
N LYS A 35 46.99 -39.42 -8.35
CA LYS A 35 45.92 -39.29 -7.35
C LYS A 35 45.14 -38.00 -7.52
N ALA A 36 45.81 -36.85 -7.68
CA ALA A 36 45.15 -35.56 -7.84
C ALA A 36 44.29 -35.51 -9.12
N HIS A 37 44.81 -35.99 -10.23
CA HIS A 37 44.08 -36.07 -11.49
C HIS A 37 42.82 -36.95 -11.39
N MET A 38 42.90 -38.11 -10.74
CA MET A 38 41.75 -39.00 -10.54
C MET A 38 40.68 -38.37 -9.62
N ILE A 39 41.10 -37.63 -8.60
CA ILE A 39 40.17 -36.90 -7.72
C ILE A 39 39.47 -35.77 -8.49
N GLU A 40 40.21 -35.03 -9.33
CA GLU A 40 39.65 -33.96 -10.16
C GLU A 40 38.68 -34.52 -11.20
N ALA A 41 39.04 -35.60 -11.89
CA ALA A 41 38.15 -36.31 -12.79
C ALA A 41 36.90 -36.83 -12.05
N ALA A 42 37.04 -37.42 -10.87
CA ALA A 42 35.90 -37.86 -10.07
C ALA A 42 34.93 -36.70 -9.73
N ASN A 43 35.43 -35.48 -9.52
CA ASN A 43 34.57 -34.31 -9.27
C ASN A 43 33.81 -33.85 -10.54
N GLY A 44 34.35 -34.10 -11.73
CA GLY A 44 33.75 -33.76 -13.02
C GLY A 44 32.72 -34.77 -13.54
N PHE A 45 32.55 -35.92 -12.87
CA PHE A 45 31.74 -37.03 -13.38
C PHE A 45 30.25 -36.70 -13.51
N MET A 46 29.59 -36.18 -12.46
CA MET A 46 28.14 -35.97 -12.50
C MET A 46 27.67 -34.99 -13.59
N PRO A 47 28.31 -33.81 -13.78
CA PRO A 47 27.98 -32.93 -14.90
C PRO A 47 28.13 -33.60 -16.26
N TRP A 48 29.19 -34.41 -16.44
CA TRP A 48 29.41 -35.17 -17.67
C TRP A 48 28.35 -36.25 -17.88
N PHE A 49 28.02 -37.00 -16.82
CA PHE A 49 27.02 -38.06 -16.85
C PHE A 49 25.64 -37.52 -17.24
N MET A 50 25.21 -36.42 -16.63
CA MET A 50 23.95 -35.76 -16.97
C MET A 50 23.92 -35.28 -18.42
N ASN A 51 25.04 -34.73 -18.93
CA ASN A 51 25.09 -34.31 -20.32
C ASN A 51 24.97 -35.51 -21.28
N LYS A 52 25.69 -36.59 -20.98
CA LYS A 52 25.63 -37.83 -21.76
C LYS A 52 24.24 -38.45 -21.75
N THR A 53 23.55 -38.50 -20.62
CA THR A 53 22.19 -39.03 -20.56
C THR A 53 21.14 -38.12 -21.20
N ASN A 54 21.48 -36.90 -21.61
CA ASN A 54 20.57 -36.01 -22.35
C ASN A 54 20.83 -36.02 -23.86
N GLU A 55 22.10 -36.08 -24.26
CA GLU A 55 22.52 -35.85 -25.65
C GLU A 55 22.94 -37.13 -26.39
N ASP A 56 23.36 -38.18 -25.67
CA ASP A 56 23.99 -39.36 -26.29
C ASP A 56 22.96 -40.35 -26.85
N THR A 57 22.91 -40.48 -28.16
CA THR A 57 21.98 -41.38 -28.88
C THR A 57 22.49 -42.82 -29.01
N THR A 58 23.60 -43.17 -28.37
CA THR A 58 24.20 -44.50 -28.49
C THR A 58 23.25 -45.60 -28.00
N VAL A 59 23.10 -46.65 -28.81
CA VAL A 59 22.29 -47.84 -28.50
C VAL A 59 23.11 -48.87 -27.72
N ILE A 60 22.50 -49.46 -26.70
CA ILE A 60 23.00 -50.60 -25.92
C ILE A 60 22.12 -51.81 -26.23
N LYS A 61 22.75 -52.90 -26.68
CA LYS A 61 22.07 -54.19 -26.86
C LYS A 61 22.13 -54.96 -25.55
N MET A 62 20.96 -55.30 -25.03
CA MET A 62 20.79 -56.12 -23.83
C MET A 62 20.87 -57.61 -24.17
N ASP A 63 21.14 -58.45 -23.17
CA ASP A 63 21.24 -59.92 -23.33
C ASP A 63 19.94 -60.58 -23.80
N ASP A 64 18.80 -59.89 -23.65
CA ASP A 64 17.46 -60.31 -24.08
C ASP A 64 17.06 -59.78 -25.49
N ASN A 65 18.04 -59.30 -26.27
CA ASN A 65 17.87 -58.65 -27.58
C ASN A 65 17.09 -57.32 -27.59
N ARG A 66 16.79 -56.72 -26.43
CA ARG A 66 16.25 -55.35 -26.39
C ARG A 66 17.35 -54.33 -26.70
N GLU A 67 16.99 -53.28 -27.44
CA GLU A 67 17.84 -52.13 -27.74
C GLU A 67 17.37 -50.93 -26.91
N ILE A 68 18.25 -50.37 -26.08
CA ILE A 68 17.97 -49.20 -25.24
C ILE A 68 18.94 -48.06 -25.59
N ARG A 69 18.50 -46.81 -25.54
CA ARG A 69 19.37 -45.66 -25.83
C ARG A 69 19.86 -44.97 -24.56
N VAL A 70 21.07 -44.43 -24.61
CA VAL A 70 21.66 -43.71 -23.47
C VAL A 70 20.83 -42.47 -23.11
N ASN A 71 20.35 -41.70 -24.09
CA ASN A 71 19.52 -40.52 -23.84
C ASN A 71 18.08 -40.82 -23.37
N GLU A 72 17.69 -42.08 -23.36
CA GLU A 72 16.41 -42.53 -22.80
C GLU A 72 16.53 -42.93 -21.33
N TYR A 73 17.71 -42.76 -20.72
CA TYR A 73 18.02 -43.14 -19.34
C TYR A 73 16.96 -42.70 -18.33
N ASP A 74 16.42 -41.49 -18.49
CA ASP A 74 15.42 -40.94 -17.58
C ASP A 74 14.01 -41.53 -17.76
N THR A 75 13.73 -42.17 -18.90
CA THR A 75 12.42 -42.77 -19.21
C THR A 75 12.32 -44.24 -18.82
N PHE A 76 13.44 -44.91 -18.53
CA PHE A 76 13.43 -46.33 -18.16
C PHE A 76 12.78 -46.55 -16.80
N THR A 77 11.85 -47.48 -16.72
CA THR A 77 11.19 -47.93 -15.47
C THR A 77 11.86 -49.18 -14.89
N ASN A 78 12.62 -49.93 -15.70
CA ASN A 78 13.34 -51.13 -15.29
C ASN A 78 14.74 -50.79 -14.77
N ALA A 79 15.07 -51.27 -13.57
CA ALA A 79 16.38 -51.07 -12.97
C ALA A 79 17.51 -51.70 -13.82
N ALA A 80 17.28 -52.83 -14.47
CA ALA A 80 18.29 -53.49 -15.30
C ALA A 80 18.73 -52.63 -16.50
N ASP A 81 17.79 -51.90 -17.11
CA ASP A 81 18.06 -51.05 -18.27
C ASP A 81 18.83 -49.78 -17.83
N ARG A 82 18.47 -49.19 -16.67
CA ARG A 82 19.23 -48.09 -16.04
C ARG A 82 20.66 -48.53 -15.70
N TYR A 83 20.84 -49.71 -15.11
CA TYR A 83 22.16 -50.24 -14.76
C TYR A 83 23.04 -50.51 -15.98
N ALA A 84 22.46 -50.94 -17.10
CA ALA A 84 23.21 -51.16 -18.33
C ALA A 84 23.78 -49.85 -18.91
N VAL A 85 22.99 -48.77 -18.91
CA VAL A 85 23.46 -47.44 -19.30
C VAL A 85 24.53 -46.93 -18.34
N GLU A 86 24.28 -47.04 -17.04
CA GLU A 86 25.21 -46.57 -16.01
C GLU A 86 26.56 -47.27 -16.06
N ASN A 87 26.57 -48.60 -16.14
CA ASN A 87 27.82 -49.37 -16.19
C ASN A 87 28.61 -49.07 -17.47
N LYS A 88 27.89 -48.85 -18.60
CA LYS A 88 28.53 -48.42 -19.84
C LYS A 88 29.15 -47.04 -19.71
N LEU A 89 28.41 -46.07 -19.18
CA LEU A 89 28.88 -44.70 -19.01
C LEU A 89 30.00 -44.59 -17.97
N ILE A 90 29.97 -45.36 -16.87
CA ILE A 90 31.07 -45.45 -15.91
C ILE A 90 32.32 -45.96 -16.62
N LYS A 91 32.21 -47.06 -17.36
CA LYS A 91 33.34 -47.63 -18.09
C LYS A 91 33.89 -46.68 -19.14
N GLU A 92 33.02 -46.02 -19.90
CA GLU A 92 33.42 -45.00 -20.88
C GLU A 92 34.13 -43.82 -20.20
N TYR A 93 33.63 -43.35 -19.07
CA TYR A 93 34.24 -42.27 -18.30
C TYR A 93 35.61 -42.66 -17.72
N GLU A 94 35.71 -43.87 -17.19
CA GLU A 94 36.96 -44.44 -16.69
C GLU A 94 37.96 -44.60 -17.82
N ASP A 95 37.58 -45.14 -18.97
CA ASP A 95 38.48 -45.31 -20.12
C ASP A 95 38.98 -43.96 -20.66
N GLN A 96 38.16 -42.91 -20.62
CA GLN A 96 38.53 -41.55 -21.04
C GLN A 96 39.50 -40.87 -20.07
N ASN A 97 39.34 -41.09 -18.77
CA ASN A 97 40.11 -40.42 -17.72
C ASN A 97 41.23 -41.30 -17.13
N ASN A 98 41.33 -42.56 -17.55
CA ASN A 98 42.39 -43.45 -17.10
C ASN A 98 43.72 -43.12 -17.78
N ILE A 99 44.73 -42.87 -16.96
CA ILE A 99 46.07 -42.60 -17.44
C ILE A 99 46.76 -43.93 -17.75
N SER A 100 47.18 -44.12 -19.00
CA SER A 100 47.84 -45.35 -19.47
C SER A 100 49.02 -45.79 -18.58
N GLY A 101 48.97 -47.05 -18.11
CA GLY A 101 50.01 -47.66 -17.28
C GLY A 101 49.91 -47.35 -15.78
N VAL A 102 48.75 -46.94 -15.27
CA VAL A 102 48.43 -46.85 -13.84
C VAL A 102 47.81 -48.19 -13.38
N ASN A 103 48.13 -48.61 -12.15
CA ASN A 103 47.57 -49.83 -11.55
C ASN A 103 46.05 -49.66 -11.34
N SER A 104 45.26 -50.66 -11.75
CA SER A 104 43.79 -50.65 -11.60
C SER A 104 43.34 -50.36 -10.17
N SER A 105 44.05 -50.87 -9.16
CA SER A 105 43.72 -50.59 -7.75
C SER A 105 43.77 -49.11 -7.35
N ILE A 106 44.54 -48.27 -8.05
CA ILE A 106 44.61 -46.83 -7.82
C ILE A 106 43.42 -46.13 -8.48
N VAL A 107 43.06 -46.56 -9.69
CA VAL A 107 41.86 -46.08 -10.42
C VAL A 107 40.60 -46.44 -9.63
N ASP A 108 40.51 -47.69 -9.17
CA ASP A 108 39.39 -48.19 -8.37
C ASP A 108 39.20 -47.35 -7.09
N LYS A 109 40.31 -47.03 -6.42
CA LYS A 109 40.30 -46.33 -5.13
C LYS A 109 39.97 -44.85 -5.23
N TYR A 110 40.43 -44.15 -6.26
CA TYR A 110 40.35 -42.69 -6.35
C TYR A 110 39.37 -42.17 -7.40
N LEU A 111 39.04 -42.95 -8.43
CA LEU A 111 38.07 -42.60 -9.47
C LEU A 111 36.80 -43.44 -9.31
N THR A 112 36.87 -44.75 -9.55
CA THR A 112 35.71 -45.66 -9.60
C THR A 112 34.88 -45.60 -8.33
N SER A 113 35.49 -45.74 -7.14
CA SER A 113 34.76 -45.70 -5.87
C SER A 113 34.01 -44.37 -5.66
N SER A 114 34.60 -43.25 -6.09
CA SER A 114 33.96 -41.92 -5.96
C SER A 114 32.83 -41.75 -6.98
N VAL A 115 33.07 -42.15 -8.23
CA VAL A 115 32.08 -42.15 -9.32
C VAL A 115 30.87 -43.01 -8.95
N THR A 116 31.08 -44.25 -8.50
CA THR A 116 30.01 -45.14 -8.05
C THR A 116 29.25 -44.55 -6.86
N LYS A 117 29.94 -43.91 -5.91
CA LYS A 117 29.28 -43.25 -4.76
C LYS A 117 28.43 -42.04 -5.18
N GLN A 118 28.92 -41.23 -6.11
CA GLN A 118 28.17 -40.10 -6.66
C GLN A 118 26.94 -40.58 -7.44
N LEU A 119 27.10 -41.61 -8.27
CA LEU A 119 25.97 -42.20 -9.00
C LEU A 119 24.94 -42.83 -8.05
N GLN A 120 25.39 -43.55 -7.02
CA GLN A 120 24.47 -44.09 -6.00
C GLN A 120 23.71 -42.97 -5.29
N SER A 121 24.40 -41.89 -4.91
CA SER A 121 23.76 -40.72 -4.30
C SER A 121 22.76 -40.05 -5.25
N TYR A 122 23.06 -40.03 -6.55
CA TYR A 122 22.16 -39.53 -7.58
C TYR A 122 20.93 -40.44 -7.77
N ARG A 123 21.10 -41.77 -7.77
CA ARG A 123 19.97 -42.73 -7.79
C ARG A 123 19.06 -42.55 -6.59
N ASP A 124 19.64 -42.48 -5.40
CA ASP A 124 18.89 -42.31 -4.15
C ASP A 124 18.12 -40.98 -4.16
N LYS A 125 18.76 -39.92 -4.67
CA LYS A 125 18.12 -38.61 -4.86
C LYS A 125 16.98 -38.69 -5.87
N LYS A 126 17.20 -39.26 -7.05
CA LYS A 126 16.18 -39.36 -8.11
C LYS A 126 15.00 -40.23 -7.69
N LEU A 127 15.24 -41.35 -7.03
CA LEU A 127 14.18 -42.20 -6.46
C LEU A 127 13.37 -41.43 -5.41
N ASN A 128 14.04 -40.67 -4.54
CA ASN A 128 13.36 -39.81 -3.57
C ASN A 128 12.53 -38.71 -4.25
N ASP A 129 13.08 -38.07 -5.30
CA ASP A 129 12.38 -37.04 -6.09
C ASP A 129 11.14 -37.64 -6.82
N GLU A 130 11.26 -38.84 -7.41
CA GLU A 130 10.15 -39.59 -8.04
C GLU A 130 9.07 -39.96 -7.00
N ILE A 131 9.48 -40.45 -5.82
CA ILE A 131 8.55 -40.77 -4.71
C ILE A 131 7.83 -39.51 -4.24
N GLN A 132 8.53 -38.39 -4.12
CA GLN A 132 7.95 -37.11 -3.71
C GLN A 132 6.96 -36.59 -4.74
N ALA A 133 7.31 -36.63 -6.04
CA ALA A 133 6.45 -36.19 -7.12
C ALA A 133 5.17 -37.05 -7.22
N GLN A 134 5.28 -38.38 -7.15
CA GLN A 134 4.12 -39.27 -7.16
C GLN A 134 3.23 -39.07 -5.93
N ALA A 135 3.82 -38.84 -4.76
CA ALA A 135 3.05 -38.58 -3.55
C ALA A 135 2.32 -37.24 -3.62
N ALA A 136 2.98 -36.19 -4.12
CA ALA A 136 2.36 -34.88 -4.35
C ALA A 136 1.19 -34.95 -5.35
N GLU A 137 1.35 -35.70 -6.44
CA GLU A 137 0.28 -35.89 -7.42
C GLU A 137 -0.91 -36.67 -6.83
N LYS A 138 -0.65 -37.73 -6.04
CA LYS A 138 -1.73 -38.46 -5.35
C LYS A 138 -2.46 -37.59 -4.35
N ILE A 139 -1.76 -36.73 -3.62
CA ILE A 139 -2.37 -35.74 -2.73
C ILE A 139 -3.28 -34.80 -3.53
N ARG A 140 -2.83 -34.29 -4.68
CA ARG A 140 -3.62 -33.44 -5.57
C ARG A 140 -4.88 -34.16 -6.07
N LEU A 141 -4.75 -35.41 -6.50
CA LEU A 141 -5.88 -36.23 -6.98
C LEU A 141 -6.90 -36.49 -5.87
N GLN A 142 -6.47 -36.65 -4.62
CA GLN A 142 -7.38 -36.78 -3.48
C GLN A 142 -8.23 -35.52 -3.29
N SER A 143 -7.65 -34.33 -3.36
CA SER A 143 -8.39 -33.07 -3.31
C SER A 143 -9.39 -32.93 -4.47
N VAL A 144 -9.01 -33.36 -5.68
CA VAL A 144 -9.90 -33.36 -6.84
C VAL A 144 -11.07 -34.32 -6.65
N ASN A 145 -10.79 -35.55 -6.20
CA ASN A 145 -11.83 -36.55 -5.96
C ASN A 145 -12.81 -36.09 -4.88
N LEU A 146 -12.30 -35.46 -3.80
CA LEU A 146 -13.14 -34.86 -2.77
C LEU A 146 -14.04 -33.77 -3.34
N ASN A 147 -13.51 -32.89 -4.19
CA ASN A 147 -14.30 -31.86 -4.85
C ASN A 147 -15.40 -32.46 -5.74
N THR A 148 -15.06 -33.45 -6.57
CA THR A 148 -16.03 -34.14 -7.42
C THR A 148 -17.15 -34.77 -6.58
N ALA A 149 -16.79 -35.46 -5.50
CA ALA A 149 -17.75 -36.12 -4.62
C ALA A 149 -18.64 -35.13 -3.84
N ILE A 150 -18.12 -33.95 -3.52
CA ILE A 150 -18.90 -32.86 -2.90
C ILE A 150 -19.90 -32.27 -3.89
N VAL A 151 -19.51 -32.09 -5.16
CA VAL A 151 -20.40 -31.58 -6.21
C VAL A 151 -21.52 -32.57 -6.52
N SER A 152 -21.22 -33.88 -6.53
CA SER A 152 -22.19 -34.95 -6.74
C SER A 152 -22.97 -35.35 -5.49
N PHE A 153 -22.70 -34.73 -4.33
CA PHE A 153 -23.31 -35.13 -3.06
C PHE A 153 -24.84 -35.12 -3.11
N ASP A 154 -25.40 -36.24 -2.64
CA ASP A 154 -26.82 -36.47 -2.43
C ASP A 154 -27.02 -37.12 -1.05
N THR A 155 -28.02 -36.66 -0.31
CA THR A 155 -28.38 -37.23 0.99
C THR A 155 -28.82 -38.68 0.91
N GLU A 156 -29.30 -39.14 -0.26
CA GLU A 156 -29.71 -40.54 -0.47
C GLU A 156 -28.53 -41.47 -0.82
N ASP A 157 -27.44 -40.94 -1.38
CA ASP A 157 -26.21 -41.69 -1.70
C ASP A 157 -24.95 -40.87 -1.39
N THR A 158 -24.37 -41.15 -0.23
CA THR A 158 -23.17 -40.45 0.30
C THR A 158 -21.88 -41.23 0.05
N THR A 159 -21.94 -42.34 -0.70
CA THR A 159 -20.84 -43.33 -0.80
C THR A 159 -19.57 -42.74 -1.40
N GLU A 160 -19.68 -41.97 -2.49
CA GLU A 160 -18.51 -41.35 -3.14
C GLU A 160 -17.85 -40.31 -2.23
N PHE A 161 -18.66 -39.54 -1.52
CA PHE A 161 -18.21 -38.52 -0.58
C PHE A 161 -17.46 -39.16 0.60
N ASP A 162 -18.07 -40.16 1.23
CA ASP A 162 -17.47 -40.89 2.35
C ASP A 162 -16.16 -41.56 1.94
N ASN A 163 -16.12 -42.19 0.76
CA ASN A 163 -14.91 -42.82 0.23
C ASN A 163 -13.79 -41.80 0.00
N ALA A 164 -14.10 -40.59 -0.49
CA ALA A 164 -13.10 -39.56 -0.71
C ALA A 164 -12.47 -39.09 0.61
N ILE A 165 -13.29 -38.90 1.66
CA ILE A 165 -12.82 -38.57 3.01
C ILE A 165 -11.98 -39.72 3.59
N ASP A 166 -12.45 -40.96 3.52
CA ASP A 166 -11.74 -42.14 4.02
C ASP A 166 -10.37 -42.30 3.36
N GLN A 167 -10.26 -42.08 2.05
CA GLN A 167 -8.98 -42.16 1.33
C GLN A 167 -7.97 -41.14 1.86
N ILE A 168 -8.39 -39.89 2.12
CA ILE A 168 -7.52 -38.84 2.65
C ILE A 168 -7.11 -39.17 4.10
N VAL A 169 -8.06 -39.58 4.93
CA VAL A 169 -7.82 -39.92 6.34
C VAL A 169 -6.87 -41.11 6.49
N LEU A 170 -7.08 -42.18 5.70
CA LEU A 170 -6.33 -43.43 5.82
C LEU A 170 -4.93 -43.34 5.21
N THR A 171 -4.78 -42.69 4.05
CA THR A 171 -3.53 -42.74 3.28
C THR A 171 -2.75 -41.42 3.28
N GLY A 172 -3.41 -40.30 3.58
CA GLY A 172 -2.83 -38.97 3.41
C GLY A 172 -1.62 -38.68 4.30
N ASN A 173 -1.57 -39.22 5.53
CA ASN A 173 -0.39 -39.07 6.41
C ASN A 173 0.86 -39.69 5.77
N ASN A 174 0.74 -40.86 5.16
CA ASN A 174 1.84 -41.53 4.47
C ASN A 174 2.25 -40.78 3.20
N LEU A 175 1.27 -40.27 2.44
CA LEU A 175 1.54 -39.47 1.25
C LEU A 175 2.27 -38.17 1.59
N HIS A 176 1.83 -37.44 2.61
CA HIS A 176 2.50 -36.21 3.04
C HIS A 176 3.91 -36.43 3.57
N PHE A 177 4.16 -37.58 4.23
CA PHE A 177 5.50 -38.01 4.62
C PHE A 177 6.37 -38.28 3.39
N ARG A 178 5.86 -39.05 2.42
CA ARG A 178 6.57 -39.38 1.17
C ARG A 178 6.80 -38.16 0.27
N ALA A 179 5.91 -37.17 0.31
CA ALA A 179 6.03 -35.91 -0.41
C ALA A 179 7.09 -34.96 0.20
N GLY A 180 7.71 -35.32 1.33
CA GLY A 180 8.71 -34.46 1.99
C GLY A 180 8.12 -33.19 2.60
N THR A 181 6.83 -33.23 3.00
CA THR A 181 6.16 -32.05 3.57
C THR A 181 6.87 -31.61 4.85
N GLN A 182 7.17 -30.31 4.98
CA GLN A 182 7.81 -29.77 6.18
C GLN A 182 6.88 -29.85 7.40
N GLY A 183 7.37 -30.43 8.50
CA GLY A 183 6.64 -30.58 9.76
C GLY A 183 5.95 -31.95 9.91
N SER A 184 4.91 -32.01 10.77
CA SER A 184 4.17 -33.27 11.00
C SER A 184 3.29 -33.60 9.79
N SER A 185 3.52 -34.77 9.18
CA SER A 185 2.71 -35.26 8.04
C SER A 185 1.24 -35.43 8.40
N GLY A 186 0.94 -35.76 9.67
CA GLY A 186 -0.44 -35.81 10.17
C GLY A 186 -1.09 -34.43 10.25
N ALA A 187 -0.35 -33.41 10.69
CA ALA A 187 -0.84 -32.04 10.70
C ALA A 187 -1.05 -31.50 9.27
N ALA A 188 -0.14 -31.82 8.35
CA ALA A 188 -0.27 -31.45 6.95
C ALA A 188 -1.49 -32.10 6.29
N ASN A 189 -1.74 -33.39 6.53
CA ASN A 189 -2.88 -34.10 5.98
C ASN A 189 -4.22 -33.54 6.51
N LYS A 190 -4.33 -33.32 7.82
CA LYS A 190 -5.52 -32.70 8.43
C LYS A 190 -5.81 -31.34 7.84
N LYS A 191 -4.77 -30.51 7.70
CA LYS A 191 -4.89 -29.18 7.08
C LYS A 191 -5.33 -29.29 5.63
N ASN A 192 -4.75 -30.20 4.86
CA ASN A 192 -5.13 -30.38 3.46
C ASN A 192 -6.58 -30.88 3.29
N LEU A 193 -7.01 -31.83 4.11
CA LEU A 193 -8.40 -32.29 4.14
C LEU A 193 -9.34 -31.12 4.41
N LYS A 194 -9.05 -30.32 5.44
CA LYS A 194 -9.83 -29.12 5.79
C LYS A 194 -9.85 -28.10 4.64
N ASP A 195 -8.69 -27.69 4.14
CA ASP A 195 -8.56 -26.67 3.10
C ASP A 195 -9.28 -27.12 1.81
N SER A 196 -9.09 -28.38 1.40
CA SER A 196 -9.75 -28.97 0.22
C SER A 196 -11.25 -29.09 0.40
N PHE A 197 -11.71 -29.49 1.59
CA PHE A 197 -13.12 -29.58 1.93
C PHE A 197 -13.80 -28.21 1.89
N VAL A 198 -13.23 -27.21 2.58
CA VAL A 198 -13.73 -25.83 2.60
C VAL A 198 -13.79 -25.26 1.19
N ASP A 199 -12.73 -25.40 0.40
CA ASP A 199 -12.67 -24.86 -0.95
C ASP A 199 -13.71 -25.51 -1.88
N SER A 200 -13.92 -26.81 -1.75
CA SER A 200 -14.88 -27.57 -2.55
C SER A 200 -16.32 -27.23 -2.18
N VAL A 201 -16.67 -27.23 -0.89
CA VAL A 201 -18.03 -26.89 -0.45
C VAL A 201 -18.37 -25.42 -0.72
N ALA A 202 -17.39 -24.51 -0.60
CA ALA A 202 -17.58 -23.09 -0.92
C ALA A 202 -17.80 -22.82 -2.42
N SER A 203 -17.56 -23.81 -3.29
CA SER A 203 -17.84 -23.72 -4.72
C SER A 203 -19.29 -24.05 -5.07
N LEU A 204 -20.07 -24.59 -4.13
CA LEU A 204 -21.48 -24.92 -4.35
C LEU A 204 -22.36 -23.66 -4.36
N ASP A 205 -23.36 -23.67 -5.24
CA ASP A 205 -24.29 -22.55 -5.40
C ASP A 205 -25.48 -22.57 -4.42
N SER A 206 -25.72 -23.70 -3.72
CA SER A 206 -26.89 -23.90 -2.85
C SER A 206 -26.52 -23.95 -1.37
N ASP A 207 -27.08 -23.03 -0.57
CA ASP A 207 -26.95 -23.02 0.90
C ASP A 207 -27.50 -24.30 1.54
N VAL A 208 -28.57 -24.86 0.95
CA VAL A 208 -29.21 -26.08 1.43
C VAL A 208 -28.23 -27.25 1.31
N LYS A 209 -27.60 -27.43 0.15
CA LYS A 209 -26.59 -28.48 -0.07
C LYS A 209 -25.37 -28.32 0.84
N ILE A 210 -24.94 -27.08 1.08
CA ILE A 210 -23.84 -26.80 2.01
C ILE A 210 -24.18 -27.30 3.42
N MET A 211 -25.39 -27.01 3.89
CA MET A 211 -25.84 -27.45 5.22
C MET A 211 -26.02 -28.97 5.29
N GLU A 212 -26.53 -29.61 4.24
CA GLU A 212 -26.65 -31.07 4.16
C GLU A 212 -25.29 -31.78 4.27
N ILE A 213 -24.26 -31.28 3.56
CA ILE A 213 -22.90 -31.83 3.63
C ILE A 213 -22.27 -31.61 5.01
N LEU A 214 -22.46 -30.44 5.61
CA LEU A 214 -21.94 -30.14 6.96
C LEU A 214 -22.56 -31.05 8.02
N ASN A 215 -23.89 -31.21 8.00
CA ASN A 215 -24.60 -32.10 8.92
C ASN A 215 -24.13 -33.56 8.75
N HIS A 216 -23.93 -34.01 7.51
CA HIS A 216 -23.45 -35.36 7.23
C HIS A 216 -22.06 -35.62 7.85
N ILE A 217 -21.14 -34.65 7.77
CA ILE A 217 -19.79 -34.80 8.35
C ILE A 217 -19.78 -34.72 9.87
N GLU A 218 -20.68 -33.92 10.46
CA GLU A 218 -20.85 -33.81 11.90
C GLU A 218 -21.21 -35.18 12.51
N ASP A 219 -22.15 -35.88 11.87
CA ASP A 219 -22.69 -37.15 12.37
C ASP A 219 -21.86 -38.39 11.96
N LYS A 220 -21.21 -38.34 10.79
CA LYS A 220 -20.53 -39.52 10.23
C LYS A 220 -19.26 -39.87 10.99
N LYS A 221 -19.13 -41.15 11.34
CA LYS A 221 -17.90 -41.74 11.90
C LYS A 221 -17.03 -42.35 10.81
N TYR A 222 -15.75 -42.03 10.85
CA TYR A 222 -14.71 -42.50 9.95
C TYR A 222 -13.68 -43.34 10.70
N GLN A 223 -13.01 -44.25 9.98
CA GLN A 223 -11.94 -45.04 10.56
C GLN A 223 -10.63 -44.25 10.52
N ILE A 224 -10.18 -43.77 11.68
CA ILE A 224 -9.03 -42.87 11.76
C ILE A 224 -7.81 -43.63 12.33
N PRO A 225 -6.67 -43.64 11.61
CA PRO A 225 -5.45 -44.30 12.08
C PRO A 225 -5.05 -43.82 13.49
N ASN A 226 -4.78 -44.77 14.39
CA ASN A 226 -4.41 -44.55 15.80
C ASN A 226 -5.47 -43.92 16.71
N LEU A 227 -6.62 -43.50 16.19
CA LEU A 227 -7.72 -42.90 16.96
C LEU A 227 -9.01 -43.74 16.96
N GLY A 228 -9.09 -44.77 16.11
CA GLY A 228 -10.24 -45.66 15.99
C GLY A 228 -11.38 -45.04 15.18
N THR A 229 -12.58 -45.59 15.33
CA THR A 229 -13.78 -45.09 14.65
C THR A 229 -14.34 -43.87 15.39
N LYS A 230 -14.20 -42.68 14.81
CA LYS A 230 -14.63 -41.39 15.40
C LYS A 230 -15.18 -40.47 14.32
N THR A 231 -16.00 -39.49 14.69
CA THR A 231 -16.35 -38.40 13.77
C THR A 231 -15.11 -37.54 13.50
N LEU A 232 -15.10 -36.78 12.40
CA LEU A 232 -14.00 -35.84 12.16
C LEU A 232 -13.94 -34.77 13.27
N VAL A 233 -15.08 -34.39 13.84
CA VAL A 233 -15.18 -33.47 14.98
C VAL A 233 -14.51 -34.04 16.22
N ASP A 234 -14.79 -35.30 16.57
CA ASP A 234 -14.22 -35.94 17.76
C ASP A 234 -12.73 -36.24 17.62
N ALA A 235 -12.27 -36.50 16.40
CA ALA A 235 -10.89 -36.84 16.14
C ALA A 235 -10.00 -35.61 15.95
N PHE A 236 -10.56 -34.55 15.36
CA PHE A 236 -9.87 -33.31 15.01
C PHE A 236 -10.69 -32.09 15.48
N PRO A 237 -10.89 -31.93 16.79
CA PRO A 237 -11.84 -30.95 17.34
C PRO A 237 -11.47 -29.49 17.05
N ILE A 238 -10.20 -29.22 16.73
CA ILE A 238 -9.73 -27.87 16.36
C ILE A 238 -9.92 -27.65 14.85
N GLU A 239 -9.59 -28.64 14.02
CA GLU A 239 -9.63 -28.46 12.56
C GLU A 239 -11.04 -28.64 11.96
N PHE A 240 -11.90 -29.47 12.57
CA PHE A 240 -13.23 -29.84 12.07
C PHE A 240 -14.35 -29.39 13.03
N ARG A 241 -14.17 -28.27 13.73
CA ARG A 241 -15.26 -27.62 14.44
C ARG A 241 -16.31 -27.13 13.43
N MET A 242 -17.58 -27.53 13.57
CA MET A 242 -18.59 -27.26 12.54
C MET A 242 -18.83 -25.77 12.30
N GLU A 243 -18.74 -24.98 13.36
CA GLU A 243 -18.93 -23.52 13.32
C GLU A 243 -17.83 -22.85 12.48
N ASP A 244 -16.61 -23.33 12.66
CA ASP A 244 -15.40 -22.90 11.97
C ASP A 244 -15.45 -23.28 10.49
N LEU A 245 -15.79 -24.54 10.18
CA LEU A 245 -15.95 -24.98 8.80
C LEU A 245 -17.03 -24.17 8.09
N LYS A 246 -18.18 -23.95 8.73
CA LYS A 246 -19.26 -23.14 8.19
C LYS A 246 -18.79 -21.71 7.94
N ALA A 247 -18.10 -21.08 8.90
CA ALA A 247 -17.53 -19.75 8.72
C ALA A 247 -16.49 -19.73 7.58
N ALA A 248 -15.57 -20.68 7.48
CA ALA A 248 -14.57 -20.75 6.43
C ALA A 248 -15.20 -20.94 5.03
N ILE A 249 -16.22 -21.79 4.90
CA ILE A 249 -16.93 -22.04 3.64
C ILE A 249 -17.60 -20.78 3.11
N PHE A 250 -18.41 -20.10 3.94
CA PHE A 250 -19.04 -18.84 3.52
C PHE A 250 -17.99 -17.73 3.24
N ALA A 251 -16.78 -17.83 3.80
CA ALA A 251 -15.66 -16.89 3.59
C ALA A 251 -15.11 -17.00 2.21
N LYS A 252 -14.84 -18.24 1.86
CA LYS A 252 -14.27 -18.56 0.59
C LYS A 252 -15.29 -18.28 -0.52
N ARG A 253 -16.57 -18.55 -0.28
CA ARG A 253 -17.65 -18.24 -1.23
C ARG A 253 -17.80 -16.74 -1.50
N GLU A 254 -17.84 -15.90 -0.47
CA GLU A 254 -17.90 -14.43 -0.63
C GLU A 254 -16.65 -13.89 -1.35
N ASN A 255 -15.47 -14.43 -1.04
CA ASN A 255 -14.23 -14.08 -1.72
C ASN A 255 -14.23 -14.49 -3.21
N ASN A 256 -14.74 -15.68 -3.53
CA ASN A 256 -14.88 -16.16 -4.90
C ASN A 256 -15.86 -15.28 -5.70
N LEU A 257 -16.98 -14.90 -5.09
CA LEU A 257 -17.95 -13.97 -5.68
C LEU A 257 -17.31 -12.60 -5.93
N THR A 258 -16.56 -12.06 -4.97
CA THR A 258 -15.85 -10.77 -5.10
C THR A 258 -14.84 -10.80 -6.25
N LYS A 259 -14.07 -11.90 -6.39
CA LYS A 259 -13.13 -12.08 -7.50
C LYS A 259 -13.84 -12.13 -8.86
N LYS A 260 -14.95 -12.86 -8.94
CA LYS A 260 -15.80 -12.95 -10.14
C LYS A 260 -16.31 -11.56 -10.55
N VAL A 261 -16.88 -10.80 -9.60
CA VAL A 261 -17.36 -9.43 -9.82
C VAL A 261 -16.25 -8.50 -10.32
N ARG A 262 -15.04 -8.58 -9.74
CA ARG A 262 -13.89 -7.77 -10.21
C ARG A 262 -13.47 -8.12 -11.64
N SER A 263 -13.43 -9.41 -11.96
CA SER A 263 -13.10 -9.88 -13.31
C SER A 263 -14.10 -9.36 -14.34
N GLN A 264 -15.41 -9.55 -14.07
CA GLN A 264 -16.50 -9.11 -14.94
C GLN A 264 -16.55 -7.57 -15.07
N THR A 265 -16.27 -6.83 -13.99
CA THR A 265 -16.18 -5.37 -14.03
C THR A 265 -15.02 -4.89 -14.92
N THR A 266 -13.90 -5.60 -14.90
CA THR A 266 -12.73 -5.29 -15.74
C THR A 266 -13.04 -5.57 -17.21
N ASP A 267 -13.61 -6.73 -17.50
CA ASP A 267 -14.06 -7.08 -18.86
C ASP A 267 -15.08 -6.09 -19.43
N LEU A 268 -16.07 -5.67 -18.63
CA LEU A 268 -17.05 -4.66 -19.03
C LEU A 268 -16.38 -3.32 -19.40
N LYS A 269 -15.41 -2.85 -18.60
CA LYS A 269 -14.67 -1.61 -18.87
C LYS A 269 -13.87 -1.71 -20.17
N LEU A 270 -13.27 -2.88 -20.44
CA LEU A 270 -12.55 -3.15 -21.69
C LEU A 270 -13.49 -3.11 -22.90
N LYS A 271 -14.62 -3.82 -22.85
CA LYS A 271 -15.63 -3.83 -23.93
C LYS A 271 -16.17 -2.44 -24.23
N ILE A 272 -16.52 -1.65 -23.21
CA ILE A 272 -16.96 -0.26 -23.42
C ILE A 272 -15.84 0.61 -24.00
N GLY A 273 -14.58 0.41 -23.56
CA GLY A 273 -13.41 1.07 -24.14
C GLY A 273 -13.26 0.79 -25.63
N GLN A 274 -13.40 -0.47 -26.05
CA GLN A 274 -13.39 -0.88 -27.46
C GLN A 274 -14.52 -0.20 -28.25
N LEU A 275 -15.75 -0.19 -27.73
CA LEU A 275 -16.87 0.48 -28.39
C LEU A 275 -16.61 1.98 -28.58
N LYS A 276 -16.06 2.67 -27.56
CA LYS A 276 -15.68 4.09 -27.67
C LYS A 276 -14.65 4.29 -28.77
N TYR A 277 -13.64 3.43 -28.82
CA TYR A 277 -12.59 3.49 -29.83
C TYR A 277 -13.14 3.37 -31.25
N LEU A 278 -13.92 2.32 -31.53
CA LEU A 278 -14.54 2.08 -32.83
C LEU A 278 -15.42 3.26 -33.26
N SER A 279 -16.08 3.94 -32.29
CA SER A 279 -16.91 5.12 -32.58
C SER A 279 -16.13 6.39 -32.91
N THR A 280 -14.83 6.43 -32.57
CA THR A 280 -13.94 7.57 -32.83
C THR A 280 -13.03 7.39 -34.04
N ARG A 281 -13.06 6.20 -34.67
CA ARG A 281 -12.34 5.96 -35.92
C ARG A 281 -12.87 6.86 -37.05
N PRO A 282 -12.04 7.19 -38.05
CA PRO A 282 -12.50 7.90 -39.24
C PRO A 282 -13.71 7.18 -39.88
N GLU A 283 -14.68 7.92 -40.41
CA GLU A 283 -15.91 7.35 -41.01
C GLU A 283 -15.62 6.45 -42.23
N ASP A 284 -14.43 6.58 -42.81
CA ASP A 284 -13.88 5.78 -43.90
C ASP A 284 -13.18 4.48 -43.45
N ASP A 285 -13.05 4.22 -42.14
CA ASP A 285 -12.51 2.97 -41.59
C ASP A 285 -13.57 1.86 -41.59
N GLU A 286 -13.23 0.66 -42.08
CA GLU A 286 -14.15 -0.48 -42.17
C GLU A 286 -14.74 -0.92 -40.82
N ASN A 287 -14.05 -0.63 -39.72
CA ASN A 287 -14.48 -0.97 -38.36
C ASN A 287 -15.12 0.23 -37.63
N HIS A 288 -15.33 1.36 -38.30
CA HIS A 288 -16.03 2.49 -37.70
C HIS A 288 -17.46 2.10 -37.33
N ILE A 289 -17.85 2.31 -36.07
CA ILE A 289 -19.24 2.20 -35.65
C ILE A 289 -19.83 3.59 -35.50
N SER A 290 -21.00 3.81 -36.10
CA SER A 290 -21.71 5.07 -35.90
C SER A 290 -22.05 5.25 -34.41
N TYR A 291 -22.15 6.50 -33.96
CA TYR A 291 -22.51 6.79 -32.56
C TYR A 291 -23.84 6.14 -32.14
N LYS A 292 -24.79 5.98 -33.07
CA LYS A 292 -26.04 5.25 -32.84
C LYS A 292 -25.81 3.75 -32.59
N SER A 293 -24.90 3.14 -33.35
CA SER A 293 -24.52 1.73 -33.18
C SER A 293 -23.74 1.50 -31.88
N TYR A 294 -22.87 2.45 -31.51
CA TYR A 294 -22.22 2.49 -30.20
C TYR A 294 -23.24 2.45 -29.06
N GLN A 295 -24.25 3.33 -29.08
CA GLN A 295 -25.28 3.37 -28.04
C GLN A 295 -26.10 2.08 -27.96
N LEU A 296 -26.37 1.43 -29.09
CA LEU A 296 -27.07 0.15 -29.14
C LEU A 296 -26.25 -0.97 -28.47
N GLN A 297 -24.96 -1.09 -28.82
CA GLN A 297 -24.09 -2.13 -28.26
C GLN A 297 -23.79 -1.90 -26.76
N VAL A 298 -23.70 -0.65 -26.32
CA VAL A 298 -23.62 -0.33 -24.88
C VAL A 298 -24.90 -0.77 -24.14
N LYS A 299 -26.07 -0.64 -24.78
CA LYS A 299 -27.34 -1.10 -24.23
C LYS A 299 -27.43 -2.63 -24.18
N GLU A 300 -26.95 -3.33 -25.21
CA GLU A 300 -26.87 -4.80 -25.21
C GLU A 300 -25.98 -5.33 -24.06
N LEU A 301 -24.86 -4.65 -23.78
CA LEU A 301 -24.03 -4.97 -22.61
C LEU A 301 -24.76 -4.69 -21.28
N GLN A 302 -25.59 -3.66 -21.22
CA GLN A 302 -26.40 -3.35 -20.05
C GLN A 302 -27.50 -4.38 -19.79
N ASP A 303 -28.13 -4.88 -20.86
CA ASP A 303 -29.22 -5.86 -20.79
C ASP A 303 -28.71 -7.29 -20.52
N ASN A 304 -27.39 -7.55 -20.65
CA ASN A 304 -26.79 -8.83 -20.30
C ASN A 304 -26.79 -9.06 -18.77
N PRO A 305 -27.38 -10.15 -18.25
CA PRO A 305 -27.44 -10.45 -16.81
C PRO A 305 -26.08 -10.50 -16.11
N GLU A 306 -25.01 -10.87 -16.84
CA GLU A 306 -23.66 -10.94 -16.33
C GLU A 306 -23.08 -9.56 -15.97
N TYR A 307 -23.39 -8.54 -16.78
CA TYR A 307 -22.84 -7.19 -16.61
C TYR A 307 -23.84 -6.22 -15.99
N GLY A 308 -25.12 -6.33 -16.34
CA GLY A 308 -26.21 -5.49 -15.82
C GLY A 308 -26.44 -5.66 -14.32
N ALA A 309 -26.13 -6.85 -13.77
CA ALA A 309 -26.24 -7.13 -12.33
C ALA A 309 -24.99 -6.70 -11.53
N LEU A 310 -23.94 -6.17 -12.16
CA LEU A 310 -22.74 -5.75 -11.44
C LEU A 310 -23.03 -4.55 -10.53
N PRO A 311 -22.45 -4.49 -9.32
CA PRO A 311 -22.64 -3.34 -8.43
C PRO A 311 -22.27 -2.00 -9.08
N GLU A 312 -21.26 -1.97 -9.96
CA GLU A 312 -20.75 -0.76 -10.65
C GLU A 312 -21.48 -0.45 -11.97
N ALA A 313 -22.38 -1.32 -12.41
CA ALA A 313 -22.99 -1.27 -13.74
C ALA A 313 -23.59 0.11 -14.05
N ALA A 314 -24.43 0.64 -13.16
CA ALA A 314 -25.10 1.93 -13.37
C ALA A 314 -24.12 3.09 -13.62
N THR A 315 -23.04 3.18 -12.84
CA THR A 315 -22.03 4.24 -13.01
C THR A 315 -21.24 4.05 -14.31
N ILE A 316 -20.86 2.81 -14.64
CA ILE A 316 -20.09 2.48 -15.84
C ILE A 316 -20.92 2.78 -17.10
N PHE A 317 -22.18 2.34 -17.14
CA PHE A 317 -23.08 2.58 -18.27
C PHE A 317 -23.45 4.06 -18.39
N ASN A 318 -23.69 4.77 -17.30
CA ASN A 318 -23.93 6.23 -17.36
C ASN A 318 -22.73 6.97 -17.98
N ASN A 319 -21.50 6.62 -17.59
CA ASN A 319 -20.27 7.17 -18.18
C ASN A 319 -20.05 6.73 -19.64
N ALA A 320 -20.61 5.60 -20.06
CA ALA A 320 -20.60 5.16 -21.44
C ALA A 320 -21.62 5.95 -22.28
N PHE A 321 -22.84 6.15 -21.79
CA PHE A 321 -23.88 6.93 -22.49
C PHE A 321 -23.58 8.44 -22.52
N SER A 322 -22.85 8.97 -21.54
CA SER A 322 -22.42 10.37 -21.50
C SER A 322 -21.18 10.67 -22.35
N PHE A 323 -20.61 9.66 -23.01
CA PHE A 323 -19.39 9.81 -23.80
C PHE A 323 -19.61 10.74 -24.99
N LYS A 324 -18.79 11.80 -25.06
CA LYS A 324 -18.60 12.64 -26.24
C LYS A 324 -17.09 12.76 -26.51
N PRO A 325 -16.61 12.58 -27.75
CA PRO A 325 -15.20 12.77 -28.05
C PRO A 325 -14.83 14.24 -27.85
N VAL A 326 -13.88 14.51 -26.94
CA VAL A 326 -13.34 15.85 -26.67
C VAL A 326 -11.99 15.95 -27.36
N SER A 327 -11.87 16.85 -28.34
CA SER A 327 -10.60 17.07 -29.04
C SER A 327 -9.75 18.12 -28.32
N LEU A 328 -8.48 17.81 -28.10
CA LEU A 328 -7.45 18.77 -27.70
C LEU A 328 -7.30 19.87 -28.76
N GLY A 329 -6.89 21.07 -28.34
CA GLY A 329 -6.48 22.12 -29.28
C GLY A 329 -5.33 21.66 -30.19
N LYS A 330 -5.27 22.19 -31.42
CA LYS A 330 -4.37 21.73 -32.49
C LYS A 330 -2.90 21.57 -32.06
N ASP A 331 -2.37 22.52 -31.30
CA ASP A 331 -0.97 22.50 -30.83
C ASP A 331 -0.72 21.46 -29.73
N ASN A 332 -1.73 21.18 -28.90
CA ASN A 332 -1.63 20.19 -27.83
C ASN A 332 -1.86 18.77 -28.33
N SER A 333 -2.68 18.60 -29.37
CA SER A 333 -2.98 17.32 -30.02
C SER A 333 -1.73 16.68 -30.63
N ALA A 334 -1.07 17.34 -31.57
CA ALA A 334 0.15 16.81 -32.20
C ALA A 334 1.30 16.58 -31.19
N LYS A 335 1.38 17.42 -30.16
CA LYS A 335 2.39 17.30 -29.09
C LYS A 335 2.13 16.10 -28.18
N ALA A 336 0.88 15.86 -27.80
CA ALA A 336 0.49 14.69 -27.01
C ALA A 336 0.79 13.40 -27.76
N ALA A 337 0.40 13.32 -29.03
CA ALA A 337 0.66 12.15 -29.88
C ALA A 337 2.16 11.85 -30.01
N ARG A 338 2.98 12.86 -30.35
CA ARG A 338 4.43 12.71 -30.48
C ARG A 338 5.09 12.26 -29.20
N LYS A 339 4.75 12.90 -28.07
CA LYS A 339 5.33 12.57 -26.76
C LYS A 339 5.06 11.11 -26.38
N GLU A 340 3.88 10.60 -26.70
CA GLU A 340 3.48 9.25 -26.35
C GLU A 340 4.15 8.19 -27.25
N ILE A 341 4.21 8.47 -28.56
CA ILE A 341 4.93 7.63 -29.53
C ILE A 341 6.43 7.58 -29.21
N GLU A 342 7.03 8.72 -28.83
CA GLU A 342 8.44 8.80 -28.43
C GLU A 342 8.73 7.93 -27.19
N ARG A 343 7.82 7.91 -26.20
CA ARG A 343 8.01 7.17 -24.96
C ARG A 343 7.72 5.68 -25.11
N TYR A 344 6.60 5.33 -25.73
CA TYR A 344 6.08 3.97 -25.66
C TYR A 344 6.08 3.25 -27.02
N GLY A 345 6.55 3.91 -28.07
CA GLY A 345 6.57 3.38 -29.44
C GLY A 345 5.21 3.38 -30.13
N SER A 346 4.12 3.59 -29.39
CA SER A 346 2.75 3.61 -29.90
C SER A 346 1.86 4.56 -29.10
N LEU A 347 0.74 4.93 -29.70
CA LEU A 347 -0.28 5.79 -29.15
C LEU A 347 -1.39 4.94 -28.51
N SER A 348 -1.79 5.26 -27.29
CA SER A 348 -2.93 4.59 -26.67
C SER A 348 -4.24 5.02 -27.32
N VAL A 349 -5.23 4.13 -27.33
CA VAL A 349 -6.61 4.41 -27.73
C VAL A 349 -7.17 5.64 -27.02
N THR A 350 -6.86 5.81 -25.73
CA THR A 350 -7.36 6.94 -24.93
C THR A 350 -6.81 8.26 -25.43
N THR A 351 -5.50 8.36 -25.69
CA THR A 351 -4.91 9.59 -26.22
C THR A 351 -5.37 9.85 -27.64
N TYR A 352 -5.45 8.81 -28.48
CA TYR A 352 -5.96 8.91 -29.86
C TYR A 352 -7.37 9.52 -29.92
N MET A 353 -8.28 9.07 -29.04
CA MET A 353 -9.65 9.60 -28.93
C MET A 353 -9.70 11.09 -28.60
N THR A 354 -8.64 11.65 -27.98
CA THR A 354 -8.56 13.07 -27.62
C THR A 354 -7.86 13.94 -28.67
N LEU A 355 -7.34 13.34 -29.75
CA LEU A 355 -6.68 14.10 -30.82
C LEU A 355 -7.69 14.83 -31.71
N THR A 356 -7.23 15.86 -32.43
CA THR A 356 -8.02 16.47 -33.50
C THR A 356 -8.21 15.48 -34.66
N LYS A 357 -9.27 15.63 -35.47
CA LYS A 357 -9.53 14.74 -36.63
C LYS A 357 -8.34 14.66 -37.60
N ASP A 358 -7.64 15.77 -37.82
CA ASP A 358 -6.45 15.82 -38.68
C ASP A 358 -5.30 14.99 -38.10
N ASP A 359 -5.05 15.09 -36.79
CA ASP A 359 -4.04 14.29 -36.10
C ASP A 359 -4.46 12.82 -35.93
N GLN A 360 -5.75 12.54 -35.76
CA GLN A 360 -6.29 11.17 -35.77
C GLN A 360 -6.00 10.47 -37.09
N LYS A 361 -6.21 11.16 -38.23
CA LYS A 361 -5.83 10.62 -39.54
C LYS A 361 -4.32 10.43 -39.67
N LYS A 362 -3.54 11.40 -39.18
CA LYS A 362 -2.08 11.39 -39.26
C LYS A 362 -1.41 10.28 -38.45
N TYR A 363 -1.91 10.01 -37.24
CA TYR A 363 -1.33 9.06 -36.30
C TYR A 363 -2.12 7.76 -36.17
N ALA A 364 -3.09 7.50 -37.05
CA ALA A 364 -3.91 6.28 -37.05
C ALA A 364 -3.05 5.00 -37.04
N SER A 365 -1.97 4.97 -37.83
CA SER A 365 -1.05 3.83 -37.92
C SER A 365 -0.18 3.63 -36.68
N ALA A 366 -0.14 4.60 -35.77
CA ALA A 366 0.64 4.51 -34.53
C ALA A 366 -0.22 4.05 -33.34
N VAL A 367 -1.53 3.86 -33.53
CA VAL A 367 -2.43 3.41 -32.45
C VAL A 367 -2.18 1.95 -32.14
N ASN A 368 -2.00 1.65 -30.86
CA ASN A 368 -2.05 0.27 -30.38
C ASN A 368 -3.48 -0.03 -29.92
N ASP A 369 -4.15 -0.92 -30.65
CA ASP A 369 -5.52 -1.36 -30.39
C ASP A 369 -5.59 -2.37 -29.23
N GLU A 370 -4.44 -2.93 -28.83
CA GLU A 370 -4.27 -3.82 -27.68
C GLU A 370 -3.77 -3.07 -26.43
N ILE A 371 -3.70 -3.78 -25.30
CA ILE A 371 -3.15 -3.22 -24.06
C ILE A 371 -1.66 -2.94 -24.27
N ARG A 372 -1.28 -1.66 -24.32
CA ARG A 372 0.13 -1.25 -24.43
C ARG A 372 0.91 -1.72 -23.21
N TRP A 373 2.19 -2.05 -23.39
CA TRP A 373 3.00 -2.67 -22.33
C TRP A 373 3.03 -1.87 -21.01
N ASP A 374 3.04 -0.53 -21.03
CA ASP A 374 3.01 0.32 -19.83
C ASP A 374 1.72 0.17 -18.99
N GLN A 375 0.68 -0.41 -19.59
CA GLN A 375 -0.61 -0.65 -18.95
C GLN A 375 -0.75 -2.08 -18.42
N THR A 376 0.14 -3.00 -18.82
CA THR A 376 0.23 -4.36 -18.30
C THR A 376 0.74 -4.39 -16.85
N THR A 377 0.55 -5.51 -16.15
CA THR A 377 1.04 -5.67 -14.77
C THR A 377 2.57 -5.58 -14.73
N GLU A 378 3.23 -6.26 -15.66
CA GLU A 378 4.67 -6.36 -15.78
C GLU A 378 5.29 -5.00 -16.14
N GLY A 379 4.69 -4.27 -17.08
CA GLY A 379 5.16 -2.94 -17.46
C GLY A 379 5.01 -1.89 -16.36
N LYS A 380 3.92 -1.94 -15.58
CA LYS A 380 3.74 -1.07 -14.40
C LYS A 380 4.80 -1.35 -13.34
N ILE A 381 5.06 -2.62 -13.03
CA ILE A 381 6.12 -3.02 -12.10
C ILE A 381 7.47 -2.46 -12.58
N LEU A 382 7.77 -2.56 -13.87
CA LEU A 382 9.02 -2.08 -14.44
C LEU A 382 9.16 -0.55 -14.36
N LEU A 383 8.10 0.20 -14.67
CA LEU A 383 8.08 1.66 -14.55
C LEU A 383 8.24 2.10 -13.08
N GLU A 384 7.56 1.41 -12.16
CA GLU A 384 7.68 1.64 -10.72
C GLU A 384 9.09 1.32 -10.21
N GLU A 385 9.70 0.25 -10.71
CA GLU A 385 11.04 -0.16 -10.30
C GLU A 385 12.11 0.90 -10.63
N TYR A 386 12.02 1.54 -11.80
CA TYR A 386 13.07 2.47 -12.27
C TYR A 386 12.72 3.95 -12.10
N ILE A 387 11.51 4.38 -12.46
CA ILE A 387 11.14 5.79 -12.62
C ILE A 387 10.36 6.34 -11.42
N ALA A 388 9.67 5.50 -10.63
CA ALA A 388 8.92 6.00 -9.47
C ALA A 388 9.83 6.64 -8.42
N ASP A 389 9.19 7.34 -7.48
CA ASP A 389 9.87 7.92 -6.33
C ASP A 389 10.47 6.78 -5.47
N ASN A 390 11.76 6.90 -5.14
CA ASN A 390 12.58 5.83 -4.54
C ASN A 390 12.84 4.61 -5.45
N GLY A 391 12.64 4.76 -6.76
CA GLY A 391 13.04 3.79 -7.78
C GLY A 391 14.56 3.62 -7.90
N LYS A 392 15.00 2.75 -8.82
CA LYS A 392 16.43 2.46 -9.05
C LYS A 392 17.20 3.70 -9.51
N PHE A 393 16.63 4.59 -10.32
CA PHE A 393 17.29 5.84 -10.71
C PHE A 393 17.56 6.73 -9.49
N ASP A 394 16.55 6.93 -8.63
CA ASP A 394 16.68 7.72 -7.42
C ASP A 394 17.76 7.15 -6.51
N LYS A 395 17.74 5.84 -6.28
CA LYS A 395 18.74 5.16 -5.44
C LYS A 395 20.14 5.25 -6.03
N ALA A 396 20.31 4.93 -7.31
CA ALA A 396 21.61 4.92 -7.97
C ALA A 396 22.24 6.32 -7.98
N LEU A 397 21.47 7.34 -8.35
CA LEU A 397 21.99 8.71 -8.42
C LEU A 397 22.23 9.31 -7.04
N THR A 398 21.36 9.03 -6.06
CA THR A 398 21.55 9.50 -4.68
C THR A 398 22.76 8.84 -4.03
N LEU A 399 23.01 7.56 -4.28
CA LEU A 399 24.22 6.86 -3.80
C LEU A 399 25.49 7.41 -4.45
N ALA A 400 25.47 7.68 -5.75
CA ALA A 400 26.59 8.32 -6.44
C ALA A 400 26.86 9.75 -5.90
N PHE A 401 25.81 10.50 -5.57
CA PHE A 401 25.92 11.84 -4.99
C PHE A 401 26.46 11.85 -3.56
N LEU A 402 25.99 10.94 -2.70
CA LEU A 402 26.34 10.90 -1.27
C LEU A 402 27.62 10.12 -0.96
N GLY A 403 28.04 9.24 -1.87
CA GLY A 403 29.07 8.24 -1.64
C GLY A 403 28.58 7.06 -0.80
N PRO A 404 29.30 5.93 -0.81
CA PRO A 404 28.87 4.66 -0.20
C PRO A 404 28.75 4.69 1.34
N SER A 405 29.32 5.70 2.00
CA SER A 405 29.47 5.76 3.47
C SER A 405 28.49 6.71 4.19
N LYS A 406 27.66 7.46 3.46
CA LYS A 406 26.62 8.31 4.07
C LYS A 406 25.26 7.74 3.68
N GLY A 407 24.58 7.10 4.65
CA GLY A 407 23.21 6.61 4.44
C GLY A 407 22.28 7.72 3.94
N LEU A 408 21.12 7.33 3.40
CA LEU A 408 20.04 8.20 2.89
C LEU A 408 19.53 9.19 3.96
N ASN A 409 20.34 10.20 4.32
CA ASN A 409 19.90 11.32 5.13
C ASN A 409 19.08 12.24 4.21
N THR A 410 17.84 12.48 4.61
CA THR A 410 16.75 13.17 3.89
C THR A 410 17.03 14.63 3.49
N SER A 411 18.17 15.19 3.87
CA SER A 411 18.59 16.54 3.49
C SER A 411 19.16 16.61 2.07
N ALA A 412 19.82 15.56 1.58
CA ALA A 412 20.43 15.55 0.24
C ALA A 412 19.45 15.30 -0.91
N THR A 413 18.30 14.64 -0.64
CA THR A 413 17.21 14.43 -1.60
C THR A 413 16.47 15.73 -1.97
N LYS A 414 16.80 16.84 -1.30
CA LYS A 414 16.29 18.19 -1.59
C LYS A 414 17.25 19.03 -2.46
N ASP A 415 18.40 18.48 -2.86
CA ASP A 415 19.32 19.18 -3.75
C ASP A 415 18.68 19.35 -5.15
N ILE A 416 18.50 20.60 -5.57
CA ILE A 416 17.86 20.98 -6.84
C ILE A 416 18.60 20.37 -8.05
N SER A 417 19.92 20.21 -7.94
CA SER A 417 20.75 19.69 -9.02
C SER A 417 20.61 18.18 -9.15
N LEU A 418 20.52 17.47 -8.02
CA LEU A 418 20.13 16.05 -8.00
C LEU A 418 18.73 15.87 -8.59
N GLN A 419 17.77 16.73 -8.21
CA GLN A 419 16.41 16.69 -8.74
C GLN A 419 16.35 16.96 -10.26
N ASN A 420 17.10 17.92 -10.78
CA ASN A 420 17.18 18.20 -12.21
C ASN A 420 17.80 17.03 -13.00
N ALA A 421 18.84 16.39 -12.46
CA ALA A 421 19.46 15.23 -13.07
C ALA A 421 18.52 14.01 -13.06
N LEU A 422 17.76 13.81 -11.97
CA LEU A 422 16.71 12.78 -11.88
C LEU A 422 15.56 13.06 -12.85
N ASP A 423 15.07 14.29 -12.94
CA ASP A 423 14.01 14.68 -13.87
C ASP A 423 14.44 14.44 -15.32
N TYR A 424 15.64 14.88 -15.70
CA TYR A 424 16.19 14.61 -17.02
C TYR A 424 16.29 13.10 -17.30
N ALA A 425 16.76 12.31 -16.34
CA ALA A 425 16.88 10.86 -16.49
C ALA A 425 15.52 10.19 -16.73
N LYS A 426 14.53 10.51 -15.88
CA LYS A 426 13.17 9.94 -15.88
C LYS A 426 12.35 10.38 -17.09
N ASN A 427 12.49 11.64 -17.51
CA ASN A 427 11.59 12.25 -18.49
C ASN A 427 12.16 12.42 -19.89
N LYS A 428 13.49 12.37 -20.08
CA LYS A 428 14.14 12.65 -21.37
C LYS A 428 15.22 11.62 -21.75
N HIS A 429 16.17 11.32 -20.87
CA HIS A 429 17.33 10.47 -21.22
C HIS A 429 16.94 9.03 -21.54
N VAL A 430 16.15 8.40 -20.66
CA VAL A 430 15.77 6.99 -20.84
C VAL A 430 15.02 6.76 -22.14
N TRP A 431 14.08 7.64 -22.48
CA TRP A 431 13.28 7.54 -23.70
C TRP A 431 14.09 7.80 -24.96
N SER A 432 15.02 8.75 -24.92
CA SER A 432 15.95 9.00 -26.03
C SER A 432 16.87 7.79 -26.27
N LEU A 433 17.34 7.14 -25.20
CA LEU A 433 18.19 5.96 -25.30
C LEU A 433 17.41 4.74 -25.79
N VAL A 434 16.14 4.57 -25.38
CA VAL A 434 15.24 3.55 -25.93
C VAL A 434 15.14 3.69 -27.45
N GLU A 435 14.91 4.91 -27.94
CA GLU A 435 14.83 5.16 -29.38
C GLU A 435 16.14 4.86 -30.11
N GLN A 436 17.29 5.25 -29.53
CA GLN A 436 18.60 4.94 -30.09
C GLN A 436 18.86 3.44 -30.19
N ILE A 437 18.62 2.71 -29.09
CA ILE A 437 18.81 1.26 -29.03
C ILE A 437 17.90 0.58 -30.06
N ARG A 438 16.63 0.97 -30.12
CA ARG A 438 15.66 0.44 -31.08
C ARG A 438 16.08 0.70 -32.53
N ASN A 439 16.48 1.92 -32.87
CA ASN A 439 16.88 2.27 -34.23
C ASN A 439 18.21 1.63 -34.66
N SER A 440 19.07 1.31 -33.70
CA SER A 440 20.37 0.66 -33.96
C SER A 440 20.27 -0.86 -34.13
N GLY A 441 19.14 -1.48 -33.74
CA GLY A 441 18.97 -2.94 -33.75
C GLY A 441 19.91 -3.69 -32.80
N GLN A 442 20.50 -3.00 -31.81
CA GLN A 442 21.59 -3.53 -30.96
C GLN A 442 21.22 -4.79 -30.17
N PHE A 443 19.92 -5.06 -29.97
CA PHE A 443 19.44 -6.26 -29.27
C PHE A 443 18.38 -7.04 -30.06
N ASP A 444 18.31 -6.86 -31.38
CA ASP A 444 17.41 -7.65 -32.22
C ASP A 444 17.74 -9.14 -32.10
N GLY A 445 16.71 -9.97 -31.86
CA GLY A 445 16.85 -11.41 -31.62
C GLY A 445 17.20 -11.82 -30.19
N GLN A 446 17.36 -10.87 -29.26
CA GLN A 446 17.55 -11.13 -27.82
C GLN A 446 16.30 -10.85 -26.97
N ILE A 447 15.20 -10.45 -27.61
CA ILE A 447 13.93 -10.18 -26.95
C ILE A 447 13.34 -11.52 -26.49
N PRO A 448 13.05 -11.70 -25.18
CA PRO A 448 12.44 -12.92 -24.68
C PRO A 448 11.09 -13.21 -25.37
N GLU A 449 10.82 -14.50 -25.60
CA GLU A 449 9.57 -14.94 -26.20
C GLU A 449 8.36 -14.50 -25.34
N GLY A 450 7.40 -13.80 -25.96
CA GLY A 450 6.22 -13.26 -25.27
C GLY A 450 6.40 -11.90 -24.59
N MET A 451 7.59 -11.28 -24.64
CA MET A 451 7.83 -9.93 -24.10
C MET A 451 7.65 -8.84 -25.16
N ASP A 452 6.99 -7.73 -24.81
CA ASP A 452 6.87 -6.57 -25.71
C ASP A 452 8.26 -5.98 -26.03
N PRO A 453 8.63 -5.79 -27.31
CA PRO A 453 9.92 -5.22 -27.69
C PRO A 453 10.23 -3.87 -27.06
N ASN A 454 9.26 -2.97 -26.93
CA ASN A 454 9.46 -1.65 -26.34
C ASN A 454 9.66 -1.74 -24.82
N MET A 455 9.01 -2.69 -24.15
CA MET A 455 9.27 -2.99 -22.74
C MET A 455 10.71 -3.47 -22.53
N PHE A 456 11.18 -4.38 -23.40
CA PHE A 456 12.57 -4.87 -23.35
C PHE A 456 13.59 -3.74 -23.60
N TYR A 457 13.35 -2.90 -24.61
CA TYR A 457 14.22 -1.75 -24.89
C TYR A 457 14.24 -0.74 -23.75
N PHE A 458 13.10 -0.48 -23.12
CA PHE A 458 13.01 0.34 -21.92
C PHE A 458 13.87 -0.24 -20.78
N GLN A 459 13.75 -1.54 -20.51
CA GLN A 459 14.55 -2.20 -19.49
C GLN A 459 16.05 -2.05 -19.76
N LYS A 460 16.50 -2.28 -21.01
CA LYS A 460 17.93 -2.17 -21.37
C LYS A 460 18.45 -0.74 -21.27
N ALA A 461 17.67 0.24 -21.73
CA ALA A 461 18.01 1.65 -21.57
C ALA A 461 18.11 2.05 -20.09
N ALA A 462 17.17 1.60 -19.26
CA ALA A 462 17.15 1.89 -17.83
C ALA A 462 18.33 1.21 -17.09
N GLU A 463 18.69 -0.03 -17.45
CA GLU A 463 19.88 -0.71 -16.93
C GLU A 463 21.17 0.07 -17.26
N GLN A 464 21.32 0.53 -18.51
CA GLN A 464 22.48 1.32 -18.94
C GLN A 464 22.58 2.66 -18.21
N ILE A 465 21.47 3.39 -18.09
CA ILE A 465 21.44 4.66 -17.35
C ILE A 465 21.77 4.45 -15.88
N THR A 466 21.19 3.43 -15.24
CA THR A 466 21.47 3.09 -13.84
C THR A 466 22.96 2.82 -13.63
N LEU A 467 23.60 2.10 -14.56
CA LEU A 467 25.04 1.85 -14.52
C LEU A 467 25.84 3.15 -14.68
N GLN A 468 25.49 4.01 -15.63
CA GLN A 468 26.14 5.32 -15.81
C GLN A 468 26.03 6.19 -14.55
N MET A 469 24.88 6.17 -13.88
CA MET A 469 24.67 6.87 -12.61
C MET A 469 25.57 6.31 -11.50
N GLN A 470 25.63 4.98 -11.34
CA GLN A 470 26.47 4.33 -10.32
C GLN A 470 27.97 4.60 -10.53
N GLN A 471 28.41 4.66 -11.80
CA GLN A 471 29.79 4.91 -12.17
C GLN A 471 30.16 6.41 -12.22
N ALA A 472 29.21 7.32 -11.96
CA ALA A 472 29.47 8.76 -12.08
C ALA A 472 30.50 9.26 -11.06
N ALA A 473 30.46 8.73 -9.83
CA ALA A 473 31.34 9.09 -8.72
C ALA A 473 32.45 8.06 -8.44
N ASP A 474 32.68 7.11 -9.36
CA ASP A 474 33.72 6.09 -9.20
C ASP A 474 35.12 6.74 -9.23
N ALA A 475 35.84 6.62 -8.11
CA ALA A 475 37.17 7.19 -7.94
C ALA A 475 38.26 6.43 -8.71
N ASP A 476 38.00 5.17 -9.06
CA ASP A 476 38.95 4.29 -9.75
C ASP A 476 38.82 4.38 -11.29
N ALA A 477 37.76 5.02 -11.79
CA ALA A 477 37.43 5.12 -13.22
C ALA A 477 37.91 6.41 -13.90
N GLY A 478 39.02 7.03 -13.47
CA GLY A 478 39.64 8.21 -14.12
C GLY A 478 39.14 9.58 -13.64
N ASP A 479 39.39 10.65 -14.41
CA ASP A 479 38.84 11.98 -14.11
C ASP A 479 37.38 12.12 -14.62
N ALA A 480 36.58 12.95 -13.96
CA ALA A 480 35.19 13.19 -14.34
C ALA A 480 35.04 13.70 -15.79
N LYS A 481 36.00 14.48 -16.29
CA LYS A 481 36.02 14.95 -17.68
C LYS A 481 36.27 13.82 -18.68
N GLU A 482 37.14 12.87 -18.34
CA GLU A 482 37.43 11.71 -19.18
C GLU A 482 36.20 10.79 -19.28
N ARG A 483 35.52 10.53 -18.16
CA ARG A 483 34.28 9.75 -18.15
C ARG A 483 33.16 10.41 -18.94
N PHE A 484 33.05 11.73 -18.89
CA PHE A 484 32.09 12.46 -19.72
C PHE A 484 32.43 12.35 -21.21
N ALA A 485 33.71 12.48 -21.57
CA ALA A 485 34.18 12.27 -22.94
C ALA A 485 33.94 10.83 -23.43
N GLN A 486 33.95 9.85 -22.52
CA GLN A 486 33.60 8.44 -22.77
C GLN A 486 32.08 8.19 -22.83
N GLY A 487 31.24 9.23 -22.69
CA GLY A 487 29.79 9.15 -22.87
C GLY A 487 28.96 9.13 -21.58
N ASN A 488 29.56 9.18 -20.39
CA ASN A 488 28.81 9.26 -19.14
C ASN A 488 28.36 10.70 -18.84
N LEU A 489 27.10 11.02 -19.17
CA LEU A 489 26.51 12.35 -19.00
C LEU A 489 26.43 12.81 -17.52
N TYR A 490 26.53 11.89 -16.56
CA TYR A 490 26.42 12.16 -15.13
C TYR A 490 27.78 12.42 -14.47
N ALA A 491 28.90 12.09 -15.11
CA ALA A 491 30.24 12.16 -14.49
C ALA A 491 30.64 13.58 -14.02
N LEU A 492 30.34 14.62 -14.81
CA LEU A 492 30.65 16.03 -14.47
C LEU A 492 29.79 16.59 -13.32
N THR A 493 28.75 15.88 -12.93
CA THR A 493 27.80 16.27 -11.88
C THR A 493 28.27 15.76 -10.50
N PHE A 494 29.04 14.67 -10.45
CA PHE A 494 29.32 13.93 -9.21
C PHE A 494 30.80 13.59 -8.94
N GLY A 495 31.71 13.81 -9.90
CA GLY A 495 33.10 13.34 -9.82
C GLY A 495 34.22 14.40 -9.77
N ALA A 496 33.92 15.70 -9.76
CA ALA A 496 34.96 16.75 -9.81
C ALA A 496 35.51 17.09 -8.41
N LYS A 497 36.83 16.95 -8.21
CA LYS A 497 37.52 17.27 -6.93
C LYS A 497 37.73 18.77 -6.68
N ASP A 498 37.54 19.63 -7.68
CA ASP A 498 37.78 21.07 -7.55
C ASP A 498 36.54 21.80 -6.99
N THR A 499 36.79 22.60 -5.94
CA THR A 499 35.85 23.42 -5.17
C THR A 499 35.16 24.55 -5.97
N LEU A 500 35.24 24.53 -7.30
CA LEU A 500 34.56 25.45 -8.23
C LEU A 500 33.69 24.74 -9.29
N SER A 501 33.48 23.42 -9.18
CA SER A 501 32.70 22.64 -10.16
C SER A 501 31.42 22.05 -9.58
N LEU A 502 30.47 22.91 -9.20
CA LEU A 502 29.08 22.49 -9.07
C LEU A 502 28.38 22.77 -10.42
N PHE A 503 28.26 21.71 -11.24
CA PHE A 503 27.28 21.54 -12.33
C PHE A 503 27.47 22.34 -13.64
N VAL A 504 28.43 21.91 -14.46
CA VAL A 504 28.72 22.49 -15.79
C VAL A 504 27.95 21.84 -16.95
N ASN A 505 27.26 20.69 -16.76
CA ASN A 505 26.60 20.02 -17.88
C ASN A 505 25.35 20.82 -18.36
N PRO A 506 25.39 21.44 -19.56
CA PRO A 506 24.31 22.31 -20.03
C PRO A 506 22.99 21.56 -20.22
N LYS A 507 23.04 20.23 -20.42
CA LYS A 507 21.85 19.39 -20.60
C LYS A 507 20.93 19.38 -19.36
N PHE A 508 21.44 19.74 -18.18
CA PHE A 508 20.67 19.84 -16.94
C PHE A 508 20.27 21.29 -16.59
N GLN A 509 20.74 22.29 -17.34
CA GLN A 509 20.51 23.72 -17.05
C GLN A 509 19.24 24.30 -17.71
N GLU A 510 18.59 23.58 -18.63
CA GLU A 510 17.40 24.06 -19.37
C GLU A 510 16.06 23.96 -18.60
N ALA A 511 16.06 23.82 -17.27
CA ALA A 511 14.82 23.88 -16.49
C ALA A 511 14.38 25.35 -16.32
N LYS A 512 13.28 25.68 -17.01
CA LYS A 512 12.59 26.99 -17.03
C LYS A 512 12.57 27.70 -15.66
N ASP A 513 12.74 29.03 -15.73
CA ASP A 513 12.46 30.03 -14.70
C ASP A 513 11.53 29.56 -13.56
N PHE A 514 12.14 29.16 -12.45
CA PHE A 514 11.49 28.97 -11.17
C PHE A 514 11.85 30.12 -10.20
N SER A 515 12.01 31.35 -10.70
CA SER A 515 12.57 32.45 -9.89
C SER A 515 11.73 32.82 -8.65
N LEU A 516 10.43 32.50 -8.61
CA LEU A 516 9.59 32.69 -7.42
C LEU A 516 9.69 31.53 -6.43
N SER A 517 9.60 30.29 -6.89
CA SER A 517 9.72 29.10 -6.03
C SER A 517 11.16 28.88 -5.54
N LYS A 518 12.16 29.32 -6.32
CA LYS A 518 13.58 29.32 -5.93
C LYS A 518 13.86 30.36 -4.85
N LYS A 519 13.30 31.58 -4.95
CA LYS A 519 13.39 32.57 -3.87
C LYS A 519 12.65 32.12 -2.61
N LEU A 520 11.49 31.47 -2.77
CA LEU A 520 10.78 30.85 -1.64
C LEU A 520 11.56 29.67 -1.03
N ALA A 521 12.14 28.79 -1.85
CA ALA A 521 12.91 27.64 -1.39
C ALA A 521 14.27 28.02 -0.78
N GLU A 522 14.93 29.07 -1.28
CA GLU A 522 16.13 29.64 -0.67
C GLU A 522 15.81 30.33 0.66
N SER A 523 14.71 31.10 0.72
CA SER A 523 14.22 31.71 1.96
C SER A 523 13.79 30.65 2.99
N ASP A 524 13.10 29.60 2.54
CA ASP A 524 12.72 28.46 3.37
C ASP A 524 13.96 27.67 3.80
N ASN A 525 14.95 27.43 2.94
CA ASN A 525 16.18 26.74 3.34
C ASN A 525 17.00 27.55 4.35
N VAL A 526 17.09 28.88 4.20
CA VAL A 526 17.74 29.74 5.20
C VAL A 526 17.00 29.67 6.54
N PHE A 527 15.66 29.71 6.53
CA PHE A 527 14.85 29.57 7.73
C PHE A 527 14.91 28.15 8.35
N GLN A 528 14.97 27.10 7.54
CA GLN A 528 15.10 25.71 7.99
C GLN A 528 16.50 25.40 8.54
N ASN A 529 17.55 26.00 7.97
CA ASN A 529 18.90 25.92 8.52
C ASN A 529 18.98 26.66 9.86
N PHE A 530 18.34 27.82 9.98
CA PHE A 530 18.20 28.52 11.25
C PHE A 530 17.47 27.67 12.29
N LEU A 531 16.37 27.00 11.92
CA LEU A 531 15.66 26.05 12.80
C LEU A 531 16.54 24.89 13.26
N GLY A 532 17.28 24.27 12.35
CA GLY A 532 18.17 23.16 12.68
C GLY A 532 19.33 23.58 13.58
N GLN A 533 19.78 24.84 13.50
CA GLN A 533 20.77 25.40 14.42
C GLN A 533 20.13 25.78 15.76
N LEU A 534 18.90 26.31 15.76
CA LEU A 534 18.17 26.68 16.97
C LEU A 534 17.96 25.50 17.91
N ASP A 535 17.69 24.31 17.37
CA ASP A 535 17.56 23.07 18.14
C ASP A 535 18.90 22.57 18.75
N GLN A 536 20.03 23.06 18.25
CA GLN A 536 21.39 22.67 18.66
C GLN A 536 22.07 23.71 19.55
N GLU A 537 21.59 24.95 19.54
CA GLU A 537 22.15 26.07 20.29
C GLU A 537 21.82 25.94 21.78
N VAL A 538 22.85 25.94 22.65
CA VAL A 538 22.69 25.93 24.11
C VAL A 538 23.17 27.28 24.65
N GLY A 539 22.26 28.12 25.16
CA GLY A 539 22.58 29.45 25.68
C GLY A 539 21.38 30.22 26.24
N GLU A 540 21.61 31.40 26.82
CA GLU A 540 20.57 32.21 27.47
C GLU A 540 19.49 32.72 26.50
N ASP A 541 19.80 32.99 25.23
CA ASP A 541 18.81 33.40 24.22
C ASP A 541 19.19 32.94 22.78
N PRO A 542 18.75 31.75 22.35
CA PRO A 542 19.22 31.14 21.11
C PRO A 542 18.69 31.85 19.85
N ILE A 543 17.52 32.50 19.91
CA ILE A 543 17.02 33.32 18.78
C ILE A 543 17.90 34.56 18.59
N LEU A 544 18.23 35.27 19.68
CA LEU A 544 19.11 36.43 19.59
C LEU A 544 20.52 36.02 19.19
N ASN A 545 21.04 34.89 19.62
CA ASN A 545 22.39 34.45 19.21
C ASN A 545 22.46 34.13 17.72
N LEU A 546 21.48 33.41 17.18
CA LEU A 546 21.48 32.97 15.79
C LEU A 546 20.96 34.02 14.80
N SER A 547 20.38 35.13 15.27
CA SER A 547 19.75 36.13 14.39
C SER A 547 20.72 36.73 13.37
N ASP A 548 22.02 36.74 13.65
CA ASP A 548 23.05 37.27 12.73
C ASP A 548 23.17 36.46 11.44
N THR A 549 22.71 35.19 11.45
CA THR A 549 22.59 34.35 10.25
C THR A 549 21.41 34.75 9.36
N LEU A 550 20.40 35.44 9.92
CA LEU A 550 19.20 35.88 9.20
C LEU A 550 19.32 37.33 8.71
N PHE A 551 19.98 38.19 9.48
CA PHE A 551 20.12 39.62 9.22
C PHE A 551 21.53 40.00 8.76
N VAL A 552 22.04 39.30 7.74
CA VAL A 552 23.41 39.44 7.23
C VAL A 552 23.64 40.80 6.55
N THR A 553 22.61 41.36 5.90
CA THR A 553 22.71 42.61 5.14
C THR A 553 21.89 43.75 5.76
N GLU A 554 22.33 45.00 5.55
CA GLU A 554 21.58 46.19 5.99
C GLU A 554 20.16 46.26 5.40
N SER A 555 19.95 45.73 4.18
CA SER A 555 18.60 45.64 3.59
C SER A 555 17.69 44.65 4.32
N GLN A 556 18.24 43.59 4.92
CA GLN A 556 17.48 42.65 5.74
C GLN A 556 17.20 43.23 7.13
N LYS A 557 18.17 43.93 7.73
CA LYS A 557 17.95 44.66 8.99
C LYS A 557 16.85 45.72 8.88
N LYS A 558 16.75 46.41 7.73
CA LYS A 558 15.65 47.34 7.43
C LYS A 558 14.26 46.69 7.41
N GLN A 559 14.15 45.36 7.31
CA GLN A 559 12.85 44.68 7.47
C GLN A 559 12.34 44.71 8.92
N LEU A 560 13.23 44.98 9.89
CA LEU A 560 12.83 45.18 11.28
C LEU A 560 12.27 46.58 11.53
N ASP A 561 12.45 47.53 10.60
CA ASP A 561 11.92 48.90 10.69
C ASP A 561 10.41 48.97 10.49
N PHE A 562 9.71 49.40 11.54
CA PHE A 562 8.29 49.68 11.48
C PHE A 562 8.06 51.04 10.81
N VAL A 563 7.37 51.04 9.67
CA VAL A 563 6.96 52.28 8.99
C VAL A 563 5.72 52.83 9.69
N LYS A 564 5.80 54.08 10.19
CA LYS A 564 4.67 54.82 10.74
C LYS A 564 4.01 55.63 9.62
N GLU A 565 2.80 55.25 9.21
CA GLU A 565 1.99 56.01 8.24
C GLU A 565 0.68 56.42 8.93
N GLY A 566 0.38 57.73 8.96
CA GLY A 566 -0.88 58.23 9.54
C GLY A 566 -1.04 58.02 11.06
N GLY A 567 0.04 57.80 11.81
CA GLY A 567 -0.03 57.53 13.25
C GLY A 567 -0.23 56.06 13.61
N LEU A 568 -0.41 55.19 12.62
CA LEU A 568 -0.53 53.74 12.79
C LEU A 568 0.77 53.05 12.38
N TYR A 569 1.18 52.06 13.17
CA TYR A 569 2.29 51.17 12.83
C TYR A 569 1.87 50.24 11.68
N LYS A 570 2.67 50.13 10.61
CA LYS A 570 2.47 49.06 9.60
C LYS A 570 2.62 47.70 10.27
N THR A 571 1.89 46.71 9.74
CA THR A 571 1.83 45.32 10.21
C THR A 571 3.21 44.76 10.55
N GLU A 572 3.27 43.92 11.58
CA GLU A 572 4.48 43.22 12.03
C GLU A 572 5.24 42.57 10.86
N PRO A 573 6.58 42.72 10.76
CA PRO A 573 7.36 42.08 9.71
C PRO A 573 7.13 40.56 9.69
N GLU A 574 6.83 40.00 8.52
CA GLU A 574 6.49 38.58 8.36
C GLU A 574 7.57 37.66 8.95
N LEU A 575 8.85 38.06 8.82
CA LEU A 575 9.99 37.34 9.38
C LEU A 575 9.97 37.31 10.91
N VAL A 576 9.67 38.44 11.57
CA VAL A 576 9.57 38.50 13.04
C VAL A 576 8.41 37.64 13.53
N ARG A 577 7.29 37.65 12.81
CA ARG A 577 6.16 36.74 13.07
C ARG A 577 6.61 35.28 12.97
N LYS A 578 7.35 34.89 11.92
CA LYS A 578 7.87 33.51 11.79
C LYS A 578 8.84 33.14 12.91
N LEU A 579 9.73 34.05 13.31
CA LEU A 579 10.68 33.83 14.40
C LEU A 579 9.98 33.64 15.75
N SER A 580 8.92 34.40 15.99
CA SER A 580 8.15 34.28 17.23
C SER A 580 7.43 32.92 17.37
N LEU A 581 7.09 32.24 16.25
CA LEU A 581 6.48 30.90 16.29
C LEU A 581 7.46 29.81 16.76
N VAL A 582 8.75 30.05 16.57
CA VAL A 582 9.83 29.08 16.84
C VAL A 582 10.67 29.48 18.05
N ASP A 583 10.36 30.63 18.66
CA ASP A 583 11.08 31.15 19.82
C ASP A 583 10.91 30.23 21.04
N PRO A 584 12.00 29.65 21.59
CA PRO A 584 11.93 28.78 22.77
C PRO A 584 11.38 29.51 24.01
N LYS A 585 11.53 30.83 24.09
CA LYS A 585 11.00 31.67 25.18
C LYS A 585 9.53 32.06 24.97
N LYS A 586 8.93 31.67 23.84
CA LYS A 586 7.51 31.91 23.49
C LYS A 586 7.10 33.39 23.60
N ARG A 587 7.98 34.31 23.19
CA ARG A 587 7.70 35.76 23.19
C ARG A 587 6.79 36.12 22.02
N ASP A 588 5.94 37.12 22.24
CA ASP A 588 5.10 37.66 21.17
C ASP A 588 5.93 38.40 20.11
N PRO A 589 5.40 38.56 18.87
CA PRO A 589 6.13 39.21 17.79
C PRO A 589 6.60 40.63 18.12
N PHE A 590 5.85 41.38 18.93
CA PHE A 590 6.22 42.74 19.32
C PHE A 590 7.40 42.74 20.29
N THR A 591 7.35 41.92 21.34
CA THR A 591 8.46 41.77 22.29
C THR A 591 9.72 41.25 21.61
N LEU A 592 9.61 40.21 20.77
CA LEU A 592 10.76 39.68 20.03
C LEU A 592 11.30 40.68 19.01
N GLY A 593 10.41 41.38 18.31
CA GLY A 593 10.77 42.44 17.37
C GLY A 593 11.57 43.55 18.03
N ASN A 594 11.14 44.04 19.20
CA ASN A 594 11.88 45.07 19.94
C ASN A 594 13.26 44.59 20.43
N LEU A 595 13.40 43.32 20.84
CA LEU A 595 14.71 42.75 21.22
C LEU A 595 15.66 42.63 20.02
N LEU A 596 15.14 42.23 18.85
CA LEU A 596 15.91 42.20 17.61
C LEU A 596 16.29 43.62 17.14
N ARG A 597 15.40 44.60 17.31
CA ARG A 597 15.67 46.00 17.00
C ARG A 597 16.79 46.55 17.88
N ASP A 598 16.69 46.33 19.19
CA ASP A 598 17.72 46.72 20.16
C ASP A 598 19.08 46.07 19.84
N LYS A 599 19.10 44.77 19.52
CA LYS A 599 20.33 44.05 19.12
C LYS A 599 21.01 44.67 17.89
N TYR A 600 20.25 45.20 16.93
CA TYR A 600 20.78 45.78 15.70
C TYR A 600 20.82 47.32 15.72
N ASP A 601 20.81 47.95 16.90
CA ASP A 601 20.85 49.41 17.08
C ASP A 601 19.72 50.17 16.36
N LEU A 602 18.56 49.52 16.19
CA LEU A 602 17.35 50.10 15.61
C LEU A 602 16.42 50.64 16.72
N LYS A 603 15.75 51.76 16.46
CA LYS A 603 14.87 52.42 17.44
C LYS A 603 13.71 51.52 17.87
N THR A 604 13.63 51.10 19.13
CA THR A 604 12.52 50.31 19.65
C THR A 604 11.18 51.07 19.57
N VAL A 605 10.08 50.31 19.53
CA VAL A 605 8.72 50.84 19.55
C VAL A 605 8.20 50.83 20.98
N GLU A 606 7.83 52.00 21.51
CA GLU A 606 7.25 52.13 22.84
C GLU A 606 5.86 51.48 22.90
N PHE A 607 5.57 50.72 23.96
CA PHE A 607 4.32 49.99 24.11
C PHE A 607 3.10 50.92 24.13
N GLU A 608 3.21 52.04 24.83
CA GLU A 608 2.16 53.06 25.00
C GLU A 608 1.84 53.80 23.70
N SER A 609 2.72 53.71 22.70
CA SER A 609 2.50 54.34 21.40
C SER A 609 1.62 53.50 20.47
N LEU A 610 1.36 52.24 20.80
CA LEU A 610 0.50 51.35 20.03
C LEU A 610 -0.99 51.74 20.19
N PRO A 611 -1.85 51.42 19.21
CA PRO A 611 -3.30 51.48 19.39
C PRO A 611 -3.79 50.66 20.60
N GLU A 612 -4.85 51.11 21.27
CA GLU A 612 -5.35 50.52 22.53
C GLU A 612 -5.74 49.04 22.37
N ASP A 613 -6.34 48.65 21.23
CA ASP A 613 -6.65 47.26 20.90
C ASP A 613 -5.39 46.38 20.84
N ARG A 614 -4.30 46.90 20.27
CA ARG A 614 -2.99 46.20 20.21
C ARG A 614 -2.36 46.09 21.58
N GLN A 615 -2.42 47.15 22.38
CA GLN A 615 -1.96 47.11 23.76
C GLN A 615 -2.71 46.03 24.53
N ARG A 616 -4.05 45.98 24.43
CA ARG A 616 -4.88 44.97 25.10
C ARG A 616 -4.53 43.55 24.66
N ILE A 617 -4.32 43.31 23.36
CA ILE A 617 -3.94 41.98 22.84
C ILE A 617 -2.57 41.54 23.38
N ILE A 618 -1.58 42.43 23.36
CA ILE A 618 -0.22 42.12 23.83
C ILE A 618 -0.20 41.90 25.33
N THR A 619 -0.89 42.75 26.11
CA THR A 619 -1.05 42.56 27.57
C THR A 619 -1.72 41.23 27.86
N TYR A 620 -2.85 40.95 27.20
CA TYR A 620 -3.58 39.70 27.37
C TYR A 620 -2.72 38.48 27.03
N PHE A 621 -1.94 38.53 25.95
CA PHE A 621 -1.01 37.46 25.57
C PHE A 621 0.08 37.26 26.64
N LYS A 622 0.66 38.35 27.17
CA LYS A 622 1.70 38.29 28.21
C LYS A 622 1.18 37.70 29.51
N GLU A 623 -0.08 37.94 29.85
CA GLU A 623 -0.76 37.40 31.03
C GLU A 623 -1.09 35.89 30.91
N GLN A 624 -1.07 35.32 29.70
CA GLN A 624 -1.30 33.89 29.51
C GLN A 624 -0.12 33.04 30.02
N ASN A 625 -0.45 31.83 30.51
CA ASN A 625 0.56 30.85 30.91
C ASN A 625 1.40 30.36 29.72
N ALA A 626 2.57 29.79 29.99
CA ALA A 626 3.52 29.38 28.95
C ALA A 626 2.94 28.37 27.94
N GLY A 627 2.11 27.43 28.39
CA GLY A 627 1.48 26.44 27.52
C GLY A 627 0.43 27.04 26.58
N VAL A 628 -0.39 27.99 27.06
CA VAL A 628 -1.35 28.73 26.23
C VAL A 628 -0.64 29.62 25.22
N ARG A 629 0.43 30.31 25.63
CA ARG A 629 1.27 31.09 24.71
C ARG A 629 1.89 30.21 23.63
N GLU A 630 2.39 29.03 23.99
CA GLU A 630 2.91 28.07 23.02
C GLU A 630 1.87 27.65 21.98
N LEU A 631 0.64 27.36 22.42
CA LEU A 631 -0.45 27.02 21.53
C LEU A 631 -0.84 28.19 20.63
N LEU A 632 -1.00 29.40 21.18
CA LEU A 632 -1.28 30.63 20.42
C LEU A 632 -0.20 30.94 19.38
N MET A 633 1.06 30.60 19.67
CA MET A 633 2.21 30.77 18.79
C MET A 633 2.47 29.56 17.87
N SER A 634 1.56 28.59 17.81
CA SER A 634 1.73 27.45 16.92
C SER A 634 1.59 27.85 15.45
N PRO A 635 2.45 27.32 14.55
CA PRO A 635 2.24 27.44 13.11
C PRO A 635 1.02 26.63 12.63
N TYR A 636 0.57 25.66 13.41
CA TYR A 636 -0.59 24.82 13.09
C TYR A 636 -1.86 25.51 13.53
N SER A 637 -2.75 25.81 12.57
CA SER A 637 -4.02 26.49 12.82
C SER A 637 -4.82 25.86 13.95
N LYS A 638 -4.90 24.52 14.02
CA LYS A 638 -5.60 23.80 15.08
C LYS A 638 -5.08 24.08 16.50
N GLN A 639 -3.76 24.05 16.68
CA GLN A 639 -3.14 24.33 17.97
C GLN A 639 -3.31 25.81 18.35
N ARG A 640 -3.32 26.71 17.37
CA ARG A 640 -3.61 28.12 17.59
C ARG A 640 -5.03 28.36 18.06
N GLU A 641 -6.00 27.72 17.39
CA GLU A 641 -7.37 27.74 17.85
C GLU A 641 -7.44 27.22 19.30
N GLN A 642 -6.64 26.20 19.65
CA GLN A 642 -6.45 25.71 21.03
C GLN A 642 -5.90 26.68 22.04
N GLY A 643 -4.94 27.49 21.63
CA GLY A 643 -4.53 28.63 22.42
C GLY A 643 -5.69 29.59 22.69
N ILE A 644 -6.50 29.91 21.68
CA ILE A 644 -7.60 30.89 21.79
C ILE A 644 -8.69 30.40 22.77
N ASP A 645 -9.06 29.12 22.72
CA ASP A 645 -10.06 28.60 23.66
C ASP A 645 -9.51 28.47 25.08
N MET A 646 -8.26 27.98 25.24
CA MET A 646 -7.63 27.83 26.55
C MET A 646 -7.32 29.17 27.21
N SER A 647 -7.19 30.25 26.44
CA SER A 647 -7.10 31.61 26.98
C SER A 647 -8.47 32.12 27.50
N GLY A 648 -9.56 31.44 27.14
CA GLY A 648 -10.93 31.81 27.54
C GLY A 648 -11.67 32.64 26.50
N LEU A 649 -11.11 32.80 25.28
CA LEU A 649 -11.76 33.51 24.18
C LEU A 649 -12.59 32.56 23.31
N ILE A 650 -13.42 33.15 22.43
CA ILE A 650 -14.19 32.43 21.43
C ILE A 650 -13.49 32.55 20.08
N SER A 651 -13.15 31.40 19.49
CA SER A 651 -12.68 31.30 18.11
C SER A 651 -13.85 31.52 17.15
N VAL A 652 -13.87 32.68 16.50
CA VAL A 652 -14.84 33.02 15.47
C VAL A 652 -14.80 32.02 14.31
N ASN A 653 -13.61 31.57 13.91
CA ASN A 653 -13.45 30.59 12.84
C ASN A 653 -14.06 29.23 13.19
N ASN A 654 -13.88 28.77 14.42
CA ASN A 654 -14.49 27.51 14.86
C ASN A 654 -15.99 27.66 15.09
N LEU A 655 -16.47 28.83 15.51
CA LEU A 655 -17.89 29.11 15.60
C LEU A 655 -18.56 29.04 14.23
N HIS A 656 -17.99 29.68 13.20
CA HIS A 656 -18.49 29.57 11.83
C HIS A 656 -18.56 28.12 11.36
N LYS A 657 -17.48 27.36 11.56
CA LYS A 657 -17.45 25.94 11.20
C LYS A 657 -18.45 25.13 11.99
N ALA A 658 -18.66 25.43 13.27
CA ALA A 658 -19.59 24.72 14.13
C ALA A 658 -21.04 24.91 13.69
N ILE A 659 -21.42 26.15 13.38
CA ILE A 659 -22.75 26.51 12.87
C ILE A 659 -22.98 25.82 11.51
N TYR A 660 -22.01 25.90 10.60
CA TYR A 660 -22.09 25.22 9.30
C TYR A 660 -22.16 23.69 9.43
N THR A 661 -21.35 23.09 10.31
CA THR A 661 -21.34 21.64 10.56
C THR A 661 -22.62 21.16 11.24
N ALA A 662 -23.29 22.04 11.99
CA ALA A 662 -24.61 21.78 12.55
C ALA A 662 -25.73 21.80 11.50
N GLY A 663 -25.41 22.12 10.24
CA GLY A 663 -26.32 22.08 9.10
C GLY A 663 -27.00 23.42 8.82
N PHE A 664 -26.55 24.52 9.44
CA PHE A 664 -27.07 25.85 9.17
C PHE A 664 -26.30 26.54 8.05
N ASP A 665 -27.01 27.21 7.16
CA ASP A 665 -26.45 28.04 6.11
C ASP A 665 -27.22 29.36 5.92
N HIS A 666 -26.91 30.06 4.83
CA HIS A 666 -27.53 31.35 4.50
C HIS A 666 -29.07 31.28 4.31
N THR A 667 -29.65 30.08 4.12
CA THR A 667 -31.09 29.88 4.00
C THR A 667 -31.81 29.88 5.35
N ASP A 668 -31.07 29.69 6.45
CA ASP A 668 -31.58 29.73 7.83
C ASP A 668 -31.58 31.15 8.43
N MET A 669 -31.25 32.16 7.63
CA MET A 669 -31.26 33.57 8.05
C MET A 669 -32.61 34.23 7.80
N ASP A 670 -33.04 35.08 8.74
CA ASP A 670 -34.23 35.89 8.56
C ASP A 670 -34.05 36.91 7.43
N SER A 671 -35.11 37.12 6.65
CA SER A 671 -35.08 38.01 5.48
C SER A 671 -34.77 39.47 5.86
N SER A 672 -35.13 39.90 7.07
CA SER A 672 -34.77 41.21 7.63
C SER A 672 -33.27 41.34 7.87
N ASP A 673 -32.63 40.31 8.42
CA ASP A 673 -31.20 40.34 8.75
C ASP A 673 -30.36 40.33 7.47
N ILE A 674 -30.77 39.56 6.46
CA ILE A 674 -30.12 39.60 5.14
C ILE A 674 -30.24 41.01 4.55
N SER A 675 -31.40 41.64 4.65
CA SER A 675 -31.62 42.99 4.09
C SER A 675 -30.79 44.05 4.82
N GLU A 676 -30.64 43.94 6.14
CA GLU A 676 -29.80 44.84 6.95
C GLU A 676 -28.31 44.68 6.60
N ILE A 677 -27.81 43.45 6.47
CA ILE A 677 -26.40 43.18 6.14
C ILE A 677 -26.06 43.59 4.70
N LEU A 678 -26.98 43.40 3.76
CA LEU A 678 -26.78 43.82 2.36
C LEU A 678 -26.72 45.34 2.21
N ALA A 679 -27.44 46.08 3.07
CA ALA A 679 -27.42 47.54 3.13
C ALA A 679 -26.26 48.11 3.98
N ASP A 680 -25.43 47.25 4.59
CA ASP A 680 -24.41 47.68 5.54
C ASP A 680 -23.15 48.24 4.84
N GLU A 681 -23.01 49.57 4.90
CA GLU A 681 -21.82 50.29 4.41
C GLU A 681 -20.56 49.99 5.23
N LYS A 682 -20.69 49.60 6.52
CA LYS A 682 -19.56 49.32 7.42
C LYS A 682 -18.73 48.11 6.98
N HIS A 683 -19.38 47.11 6.38
CA HIS A 683 -18.73 45.90 5.88
C HIS A 683 -18.47 45.93 4.37
N GLY A 684 -18.80 47.05 3.69
CA GLY A 684 -18.54 47.28 2.27
C GLY A 684 -19.21 46.27 1.35
N ILE A 685 -20.41 45.78 1.70
CA ILE A 685 -21.16 44.85 0.85
C ILE A 685 -21.97 45.59 -0.20
N ASN A 686 -22.78 46.58 0.20
CA ASN A 686 -23.65 47.39 -0.67
C ASN A 686 -24.14 46.66 -1.93
N ALA A 687 -24.91 45.59 -1.71
CA ALA A 687 -25.37 44.69 -2.75
C ALA A 687 -26.89 44.53 -2.71
N THR A 688 -27.50 44.23 -3.83
CA THR A 688 -28.94 44.02 -3.95
C THR A 688 -29.33 42.59 -3.56
N ARG A 689 -30.60 42.37 -3.22
CA ARG A 689 -31.14 41.03 -2.93
C ARG A 689 -30.94 40.06 -4.10
N GLN A 690 -31.05 40.57 -5.33
CA GLN A 690 -30.90 39.77 -6.53
C GLN A 690 -29.44 39.31 -6.73
N GLU A 691 -28.46 40.16 -6.42
CA GLU A 691 -27.04 39.79 -6.44
C GLU A 691 -26.73 38.73 -5.38
N PHE A 692 -27.29 38.86 -4.17
CA PHE A 692 -27.17 37.84 -3.12
C PHE A 692 -27.73 36.48 -3.55
N GLU A 693 -28.86 36.41 -4.26
CA GLU A 693 -29.44 35.13 -4.70
C GLU A 693 -28.64 34.45 -5.83
N GLN A 694 -27.79 35.19 -6.54
CA GLN A 694 -27.05 34.71 -7.71
C GLN A 694 -25.56 34.47 -7.43
N ASP A 695 -25.00 35.06 -6.37
CA ASP A 695 -23.58 34.97 -6.01
C ASP A 695 -23.37 34.17 -4.72
N THR A 696 -22.75 33.00 -4.86
CA THR A 696 -22.49 32.07 -3.76
C THR A 696 -21.43 32.60 -2.78
N ASP A 697 -20.45 33.39 -3.25
CA ASP A 697 -19.42 33.98 -2.40
C ASP A 697 -20.03 35.10 -1.54
N LEU A 698 -20.96 35.86 -2.12
CA LEU A 698 -21.73 36.88 -1.40
C LEU A 698 -22.63 36.25 -0.32
N GLN A 699 -23.26 35.10 -0.61
CA GLN A 699 -24.06 34.35 0.37
C GLN A 699 -23.23 33.92 1.58
N GLU A 700 -22.05 33.35 1.35
CA GLU A 700 -21.15 32.92 2.43
C GLU A 700 -20.62 34.11 3.24
N LYS A 701 -20.32 35.23 2.59
CA LYS A 701 -19.87 36.46 3.25
C LYS A 701 -20.94 37.05 4.17
N VAL A 702 -22.19 37.15 3.68
CA VAL A 702 -23.34 37.63 4.47
C VAL A 702 -23.60 36.69 5.66
N PHE A 703 -23.52 35.38 5.47
CA PHE A 703 -23.71 34.40 6.54
C PHE A 703 -22.67 34.53 7.66
N LYS A 704 -21.38 34.73 7.33
CA LYS A 704 -20.32 34.96 8.32
C LYS A 704 -20.53 36.27 9.10
N ILE A 705 -20.95 37.34 8.43
CA ILE A 705 -21.24 38.62 9.10
C ILE A 705 -22.40 38.47 10.08
N HIS A 706 -23.43 37.72 9.70
CA HIS A 706 -24.56 37.45 10.58
C HIS A 706 -24.13 36.71 11.85
N ILE A 707 -23.34 35.64 11.74
CA ILE A 707 -22.82 34.90 12.91
C ILE A 707 -21.99 35.82 13.82
N ASN A 708 -21.16 36.70 13.27
CA ASN A 708 -20.39 37.68 14.05
C ASN A 708 -21.31 38.67 14.78
N ASN A 709 -22.33 39.20 14.12
CA ASN A 709 -23.29 40.12 14.75
C ASN A 709 -24.05 39.43 15.90
N LEU A 710 -24.39 38.15 15.75
CA LEU A 710 -25.00 37.36 16.81
C LEU A 710 -24.04 37.12 17.98
N LEU A 711 -22.75 36.87 17.70
CA LEU A 711 -21.73 36.71 18.72
C LEU A 711 -21.56 38.00 19.53
N ASP A 712 -21.48 39.16 18.87
CA ASP A 712 -21.39 40.47 19.52
C ASP A 712 -22.58 40.71 20.46
N LYS A 713 -23.79 40.35 20.03
CA LYS A 713 -24.99 40.40 20.91
C LYS A 713 -24.87 39.42 22.07
N ALA A 714 -24.39 38.20 21.83
CA ALA A 714 -24.29 37.16 22.85
C ALA A 714 -23.30 37.53 23.96
N ILE A 715 -22.10 38.02 23.63
CA ILE A 715 -21.05 38.39 24.60
C ILE A 715 -21.41 39.61 25.46
N LEU A 716 -22.33 40.48 25.00
CA LEU A 716 -22.87 41.57 25.81
C LEU A 716 -23.82 41.08 26.92
N THR A 717 -24.29 39.83 26.83
CA THR A 717 -25.32 39.28 27.73
C THR A 717 -24.81 38.14 28.61
N THR A 718 -23.56 37.71 28.46
CA THR A 718 -22.93 36.70 29.30
C THR A 718 -21.42 36.75 29.15
N GLU A 719 -20.70 36.61 30.27
CA GLU A 719 -19.24 36.46 30.27
C GLU A 719 -18.81 34.98 30.08
N ASN A 720 -19.76 34.04 30.13
CA ASN A 720 -19.48 32.63 29.93
C ASN A 720 -19.45 32.28 28.44
N LYS A 721 -18.26 31.95 27.93
CA LYS A 721 -18.06 31.62 26.51
C LYS A 721 -18.96 30.49 25.99
N TYR A 722 -19.25 29.48 26.82
CA TYR A 722 -20.11 28.36 26.41
C TYR A 722 -21.55 28.81 26.22
N VAL A 723 -22.03 29.67 27.12
CA VAL A 723 -23.36 30.27 27.04
C VAL A 723 -23.45 31.22 25.84
N ALA A 724 -22.40 31.99 25.56
CA ALA A 724 -22.35 32.87 24.38
C ALA A 724 -22.43 32.06 23.07
N ILE A 725 -21.67 30.97 22.93
CA ILE A 725 -21.72 30.06 21.76
C ILE A 725 -23.13 29.46 21.60
N GLN A 726 -23.77 29.05 22.70
CA GLN A 726 -25.12 28.51 22.66
C GLN A 726 -26.17 29.56 22.29
N LYS A 727 -26.00 30.82 22.71
CA LYS A 727 -26.88 31.93 22.32
C LYS A 727 -26.81 32.22 20.82
N VAL A 728 -25.62 32.14 20.23
CA VAL A 728 -25.48 32.23 18.76
C VAL A 728 -26.20 31.09 18.06
N ALA A 729 -26.07 29.86 18.57
CA ALA A 729 -26.71 28.68 18.00
C ALA A 729 -28.25 28.72 18.06
N SER A 730 -28.82 29.31 19.13
CA SER A 730 -30.27 29.32 19.33
C SER A 730 -31.03 30.19 18.33
N GLU A 731 -30.36 31.15 17.68
CA GLU A 731 -30.99 32.06 16.72
C GLU A 731 -31.31 31.39 15.37
N PHE A 732 -30.60 30.32 15.00
CA PHE A 732 -30.85 29.57 13.76
C PHE A 732 -31.93 28.47 13.90
N GLY A 733 -32.35 28.15 15.13
CA GLY A 733 -33.27 27.05 15.44
C GLY A 733 -34.72 27.50 15.65
N SER A 734 -35.38 27.95 14.58
CA SER A 734 -36.79 28.41 14.56
C SER A 734 -37.12 29.47 15.62
N GLY A 735 -36.90 30.74 15.26
CA GLY A 735 -37.17 31.89 16.12
C GLY A 735 -38.51 31.84 16.84
N LYS A 736 -38.48 31.91 18.19
CA LYS A 736 -39.41 32.67 19.06
C LYS A 736 -39.31 32.40 20.56
N TYR A 737 -38.48 31.48 21.06
CA TYR A 737 -38.46 31.19 22.50
C TYR A 737 -37.07 31.06 23.12
N TRP A 738 -36.81 31.98 24.05
CA TRP A 738 -35.78 31.96 25.10
C TRP A 738 -35.62 30.56 25.71
N TYR A 739 -34.37 30.15 26.00
CA TYR A 739 -33.95 28.99 26.82
C TYR A 739 -35.10 28.04 27.24
N SER A 740 -35.62 27.27 26.30
CA SER A 740 -36.63 26.24 26.56
C SER A 740 -35.98 24.86 26.43
N GLN A 741 -36.38 23.93 27.31
CA GLN A 741 -35.88 22.55 27.38
C GLN A 741 -36.00 21.79 26.03
N SER A 742 -36.79 22.28 25.07
CA SER A 742 -36.94 21.65 23.75
C SER A 742 -35.78 21.93 22.77
N ASN A 743 -34.95 22.95 23.00
CA ASN A 743 -33.86 23.35 22.09
C ASN A 743 -32.46 22.86 22.52
N GLN A 744 -32.39 22.06 23.59
CA GLN A 744 -31.15 21.41 24.04
C GLN A 744 -30.39 20.63 22.94
N PRO A 745 -31.03 20.00 21.94
CA PRO A 745 -30.31 19.27 20.89
C PRO A 745 -29.45 20.18 20.00
N ILE A 746 -29.93 21.37 19.62
CA ILE A 746 -29.24 22.28 18.69
C ILE A 746 -28.07 22.96 19.39
N ASN A 747 -28.29 23.51 20.59
CA ASN A 747 -27.27 24.18 21.37
C ASN A 747 -26.12 23.22 21.76
N ASN A 748 -26.45 21.97 22.11
CA ASN A 748 -25.44 20.94 22.37
C ASN A 748 -24.75 20.47 21.09
N SER A 749 -25.41 20.48 19.93
CA SER A 749 -24.81 20.09 18.65
C SER A 749 -23.79 21.13 18.16
N VAL A 750 -24.09 22.43 18.26
CA VAL A 750 -23.15 23.50 17.91
C VAL A 750 -21.99 23.54 18.91
N LEU A 751 -22.24 23.40 20.22
CA LEU A 751 -21.17 23.33 21.21
C LEU A 751 -20.26 22.11 20.95
N LYS A 752 -20.84 20.94 20.66
CA LYS A 752 -20.09 19.75 20.27
C LYS A 752 -19.33 19.97 18.96
N ALA A 753 -19.92 20.60 17.95
CA ALA A 753 -19.26 20.88 16.67
C ALA A 753 -18.09 21.86 16.82
N TYR A 754 -18.26 22.88 17.66
CA TYR A 754 -17.23 23.87 17.99
C TYR A 754 -15.98 23.22 18.59
N TYR A 755 -16.16 22.26 19.50
CA TYR A 755 -15.05 21.52 20.13
C TYR A 755 -14.62 20.27 19.35
N ARG A 756 -15.41 19.77 18.40
CA ARG A 756 -15.02 18.67 17.48
C ARG A 756 -14.04 19.09 16.39
N GLY A 757 -13.91 20.38 16.08
CA GLY A 757 -12.92 20.93 15.13
C GLY A 757 -11.43 20.66 15.49
N TRP A 758 -11.18 19.97 16.61
CA TRP A 758 -9.90 19.91 17.30
C TRP A 758 -9.26 18.50 17.26
N ASN A 759 -10.04 17.41 17.39
CA ASN A 759 -9.69 15.97 17.32
C ASN A 759 -8.49 15.52 18.19
N ILE A 760 -8.46 14.45 19.00
CA ILE A 760 -9.32 13.40 19.58
C ILE A 760 -8.47 12.94 20.78
N ASP A 761 -9.03 12.84 21.98
CA ASP A 761 -8.68 11.84 23.02
C ASP A 761 -9.36 12.13 24.37
N ASP A 762 -9.96 13.32 24.55
CA ASP A 762 -10.72 13.64 25.76
C ASP A 762 -12.24 13.58 25.52
N LYS A 763 -12.84 12.38 25.40
CA LYS A 763 -14.30 12.24 25.32
C LYS A 763 -15.04 12.37 26.66
N GLU A 764 -14.33 12.49 27.79
CA GLU A 764 -14.95 12.44 29.12
C GLU A 764 -15.33 13.80 29.76
N GLN A 765 -15.01 14.97 29.17
CA GLN A 765 -15.11 16.24 29.92
C GLN A 765 -16.23 17.23 29.58
N PHE A 766 -17.12 16.97 28.61
CA PHE A 766 -18.12 17.99 28.22
C PHE A 766 -19.55 17.63 28.63
N THR A 767 -19.82 17.91 29.91
CA THR A 767 -21.14 17.86 30.56
C THR A 767 -22.09 18.95 30.04
N SER A 768 -23.35 18.61 29.84
CA SER A 768 -24.44 19.58 29.66
C SER A 768 -24.47 20.57 30.84
N VAL A 769 -24.39 21.87 30.54
CA VAL A 769 -24.56 22.96 31.52
C VAL A 769 -25.97 23.48 31.39
N ILE A 770 -26.76 23.37 32.46
CA ILE A 770 -28.07 24.03 32.57
C ILE A 770 -27.91 25.08 33.67
N GLU A 771 -28.12 26.34 33.31
CA GLU A 771 -28.19 27.45 34.27
C GLU A 771 -29.56 27.40 34.95
N GLY A 772 -29.58 26.97 36.22
CA GLY A 772 -30.75 27.10 37.07
C GLY A 772 -30.86 28.52 37.64
N ALA A 773 -32.04 28.90 38.12
CA ALA A 773 -32.23 30.19 38.77
C ALA A 773 -31.21 30.41 39.91
N GLY A 774 -30.38 31.46 39.78
CA GLY A 774 -29.36 31.86 40.77
C GLY A 774 -27.97 31.25 40.58
N ASP A 775 -27.44 31.20 39.34
CA ASP A 775 -26.05 30.82 39.00
C ASP A 775 -25.61 29.40 39.42
N LYS A 776 -26.53 28.45 39.69
CA LYS A 776 -26.18 27.05 40.02
C LYS A 776 -26.29 26.10 38.83
N ILE A 777 -25.19 25.39 38.56
CA ILE A 777 -25.01 24.39 37.49
C ILE A 777 -25.25 22.96 38.05
N THR A 778 -26.03 22.12 37.34
CA THR A 778 -26.28 20.71 37.73
C THR A 778 -25.83 19.71 36.64
N LYS A 779 -25.16 18.61 37.02
CA LYS A 779 -24.65 17.52 36.16
C LYS A 779 -25.48 16.23 36.35
N VAL A 780 -25.74 15.43 35.30
CA VAL A 780 -26.52 14.16 35.39
C VAL A 780 -25.81 13.02 34.63
N ASN A 781 -25.81 11.80 35.20
CA ASN A 781 -25.13 10.60 34.67
C ASN A 781 -26.16 9.48 34.38
N PHE A 782 -26.00 8.75 33.26
CA PHE A 782 -26.89 7.66 32.83
C PHE A 782 -26.22 6.30 33.07
N GLY A 783 -26.62 5.59 34.12
CA GLY A 783 -26.22 4.21 34.35
C GLY A 783 -27.40 3.43 34.90
N GLU A 784 -28.08 2.66 34.03
CA GLU A 784 -28.97 1.54 34.38
C GLU A 784 -29.48 0.90 33.07
N LEU A 785 -28.90 -0.23 32.68
CA LEU A 785 -29.50 -1.22 31.77
C LEU A 785 -29.00 -2.63 32.14
N SER A 786 -29.88 -3.61 31.94
CA SER A 786 -30.15 -4.82 32.73
C SER A 786 -29.23 -6.05 32.59
N ALA A 787 -29.34 -6.97 33.57
CA ALA A 787 -28.47 -8.08 33.93
C ALA A 787 -28.60 -9.41 33.14
N GLU A 788 -29.04 -9.43 31.88
CA GLU A 788 -29.30 -10.70 31.15
C GLU A 788 -28.24 -11.09 30.09
N THR A 789 -27.12 -10.34 29.95
CA THR A 789 -26.02 -10.63 29.01
C THR A 789 -24.75 -11.22 29.64
N ASN A 790 -24.82 -11.65 30.91
CA ASN A 790 -23.67 -12.27 31.59
C ASN A 790 -23.41 -13.69 31.06
N ASN A 791 -22.54 -13.81 30.06
CA ASN A 791 -21.64 -14.97 29.95
C ASN A 791 -20.31 -14.74 29.21
N MET A 792 -19.86 -13.50 29.02
CA MET A 792 -18.42 -13.16 28.91
C MET A 792 -18.18 -11.76 29.47
N ASN A 793 -17.42 -11.66 30.56
CA ASN A 793 -16.98 -10.39 31.13
C ASN A 793 -15.52 -10.15 30.69
N SER A 794 -15.13 -8.89 30.47
CA SER A 794 -13.78 -8.47 30.07
C SER A 794 -12.63 -9.02 30.96
N ASN A 795 -12.96 -9.49 32.16
CA ASN A 795 -12.05 -10.19 33.08
C ASN A 795 -11.67 -11.63 32.64
N ILE A 796 -12.54 -12.35 31.93
CA ILE A 796 -12.26 -13.72 31.43
C ILE A 796 -11.24 -13.68 30.29
N VAL A 797 -11.40 -12.73 29.36
CA VAL A 797 -10.47 -12.50 28.25
C VAL A 797 -9.08 -12.07 28.75
N GLN A 798 -9.01 -11.37 29.89
CA GLN A 798 -7.73 -11.02 30.52
C GLN A 798 -6.98 -12.26 31.02
N ALA A 799 -7.68 -13.23 31.64
CA ALA A 799 -7.05 -14.46 32.12
C ALA A 799 -6.43 -15.27 30.97
N GLU A 800 -7.08 -15.31 29.79
CA GLU A 800 -6.51 -15.99 28.61
C GLU A 800 -5.32 -15.23 27.99
N ILE A 801 -5.33 -13.89 28.00
CA ILE A 801 -4.16 -13.09 27.60
C ILE A 801 -2.96 -13.41 28.50
N ASP A 802 -3.21 -13.65 29.79
CA ASP A 802 -2.19 -13.95 30.79
C ASP A 802 -1.66 -15.40 30.69
N GLU A 803 -2.44 -16.33 30.12
CA GLU A 803 -2.04 -17.72 29.85
C GLU A 803 -1.24 -17.90 28.54
N LEU A 804 -1.21 -16.90 27.64
CA LEU A 804 -0.44 -16.92 26.39
C LEU A 804 1.08 -16.80 26.63
N VAL A 805 1.81 -17.89 26.42
CA VAL A 805 3.29 -17.90 26.51
C VAL A 805 3.93 -17.31 25.24
N GLU A 806 4.72 -16.24 25.38
CA GLU A 806 5.45 -15.61 24.26
C GLU A 806 6.59 -16.50 23.74
N PRO A 807 6.54 -16.97 22.47
CA PRO A 807 7.64 -17.71 21.86
C PRO A 807 8.73 -16.75 21.35
N PRO A 808 9.97 -17.21 21.12
CA PRO A 808 11.04 -16.34 20.65
C PRO A 808 10.73 -15.75 19.27
N LYS A 809 10.83 -14.41 19.14
CA LYS A 809 10.52 -13.63 17.93
C LYS A 809 11.31 -14.05 16.69
N TYR A 810 12.53 -14.53 16.87
CA TYR A 810 13.42 -14.96 15.79
C TYR A 810 13.91 -16.38 16.03
N VAL A 811 13.92 -17.19 14.97
CA VAL A 811 14.56 -18.50 14.92
C VAL A 811 15.70 -18.47 13.89
N LYS A 812 16.69 -19.35 14.09
CA LYS A 812 17.83 -19.47 13.18
C LYS A 812 17.40 -20.34 11.99
N GLY A 813 17.38 -19.78 10.78
CA GLY A 813 17.12 -20.56 9.57
C GLY A 813 18.36 -21.30 9.05
N ASP A 814 18.17 -22.16 8.06
CA ASP A 814 19.19 -23.05 7.47
C ASP A 814 20.46 -22.33 6.98
N ASN A 815 20.37 -21.03 6.68
CA ASN A 815 21.48 -20.19 6.21
C ASN A 815 22.08 -19.26 7.29
N ASN A 816 21.91 -19.55 8.58
CA ASN A 816 22.31 -18.67 9.71
C ASN A 816 21.65 -17.27 9.70
N ARG A 817 20.70 -16.99 8.80
CA ARG A 817 19.90 -15.77 8.79
C ARG A 817 18.77 -15.87 9.82
N ARG A 818 18.55 -14.80 10.58
CA ARG A 818 17.41 -14.68 11.51
C ARG A 818 16.12 -14.58 10.69
N THR A 819 15.23 -15.56 10.85
CA THR A 819 13.87 -15.52 10.28
C THR A 819 12.87 -15.35 11.42
N VAL A 820 11.75 -14.65 11.13
CA VAL A 820 10.70 -14.43 12.13
C VAL A 820 10.03 -15.77 12.44
N ASN A 821 9.94 -16.13 13.71
CA ASN A 821 9.33 -17.39 14.15
C ASN A 821 7.84 -17.41 13.80
N LYS A 822 7.39 -18.51 13.19
CA LYS A 822 5.99 -18.72 12.82
C LYS A 822 5.10 -18.78 14.07
N ASP A 823 5.59 -19.36 15.15
CA ASP A 823 4.87 -19.45 16.42
C ASP A 823 4.70 -18.07 17.07
N TRP A 824 5.70 -17.18 16.91
CA TRP A 824 5.59 -15.78 17.35
C TRP A 824 4.60 -14.97 16.54
N LYS A 825 4.54 -15.20 15.22
CA LYS A 825 3.50 -14.57 14.38
C LYS A 825 2.09 -15.01 14.81
N ASN A 826 1.90 -16.28 15.11
CA ASN A 826 0.62 -16.82 15.58
C ASN A 826 0.27 -16.27 16.97
N TRP A 827 1.22 -16.27 17.91
CA TRP A 827 1.04 -15.68 19.24
C TRP A 827 0.67 -14.19 19.17
N ASN A 828 1.38 -13.39 18.37
CA ASN A 828 1.11 -11.96 18.22
C ASN A 828 -0.26 -11.69 17.57
N LYS A 829 -0.68 -12.53 16.62
CA LYS A 829 -2.02 -12.48 16.01
C LYS A 829 -3.10 -12.75 17.08
N ASN A 830 -2.94 -13.80 17.89
CA ASN A 830 -3.90 -14.18 18.93
C ASN A 830 -3.98 -13.14 20.06
N GLN A 831 -2.84 -12.63 20.53
CA GLN A 831 -2.80 -11.59 21.56
C GLN A 831 -3.49 -10.30 21.08
N THR A 832 -3.32 -9.93 19.81
CA THR A 832 -3.99 -8.74 19.22
C THR A 832 -5.50 -8.94 19.14
N LYS A 833 -5.96 -10.14 18.75
CA LYS A 833 -7.38 -10.50 18.67
C LYS A 833 -8.06 -10.45 20.05
N LEU A 834 -7.47 -11.09 21.07
CA LEU A 834 -8.01 -11.12 22.44
C LEU A 834 -8.07 -9.72 23.07
N LYS A 835 -7.03 -8.89 22.89
CA LYS A 835 -7.04 -7.50 23.36
C LYS A 835 -8.15 -6.66 22.68
N ALA A 836 -8.33 -6.84 21.38
CA ALA A 836 -9.41 -6.18 20.65
C ALA A 836 -10.79 -6.61 21.16
N GLN A 837 -11.02 -7.91 21.37
CA GLN A 837 -12.26 -8.45 21.94
C GLN A 837 -12.54 -7.92 23.35
N GLN A 838 -11.51 -7.86 24.21
CA GLN A 838 -11.60 -7.26 25.53
C GLN A 838 -12.02 -5.79 25.48
N ASN A 839 -11.47 -5.02 24.53
CA ASN A 839 -11.81 -3.61 24.35
C ASN A 839 -13.27 -3.42 23.90
N VAL A 840 -13.77 -4.27 23.01
CA VAL A 840 -15.18 -4.21 22.59
C VAL A 840 -16.11 -4.60 23.74
N LEU A 841 -15.79 -5.66 24.51
CA LEU A 841 -16.58 -6.09 25.68
C LEU A 841 -16.64 -5.00 26.75
N LYS A 842 -15.51 -4.38 27.10
CA LYS A 842 -15.48 -3.23 28.03
C LYS A 842 -16.39 -2.10 27.56
N ARG A 843 -16.44 -1.84 26.26
CA ARG A 843 -17.32 -0.80 25.70
C ARG A 843 -18.79 -1.19 25.74
N LEU A 844 -19.13 -2.46 25.52
CA LEU A 844 -20.50 -2.97 25.69
C LEU A 844 -20.93 -2.91 27.16
N GLU A 845 -20.03 -3.25 28.09
CA GLU A 845 -20.23 -3.18 29.55
C GLU A 845 -20.51 -1.74 30.03
N THR A 846 -20.05 -0.70 29.30
CA THR A 846 -20.38 0.71 29.64
C THR A 846 -21.83 1.11 29.37
N GLY A 847 -22.60 0.31 28.62
CA GLY A 847 -23.98 0.62 28.24
C GLY A 847 -24.15 1.80 27.26
N ASN A 848 -23.04 2.38 26.78
CA ASN A 848 -23.05 3.54 25.90
C ASN A 848 -23.25 3.14 24.43
N THR A 849 -24.52 3.05 24.02
CA THR A 849 -24.90 2.69 22.63
C THR A 849 -24.46 3.71 21.58
N GLU A 850 -24.16 4.95 21.98
CA GLU A 850 -23.64 6.00 21.09
C GLU A 850 -22.23 5.66 20.55
N LEU A 851 -21.47 4.78 21.21
CA LEU A 851 -20.16 4.31 20.71
C LEU A 851 -20.28 3.53 19.39
N PHE A 852 -21.44 2.89 19.17
CA PHE A 852 -21.73 2.09 17.98
C PHE A 852 -22.39 2.91 16.86
N TYR A 853 -22.73 4.17 17.14
CA TYR A 853 -23.21 5.11 16.13
C TYR A 853 -22.08 5.45 15.15
N GLY A 854 -22.28 5.10 13.88
CA GLY A 854 -21.28 5.35 12.84
C GLY A 854 -20.07 4.42 12.88
N VAL A 855 -20.25 3.14 13.30
CA VAL A 855 -19.24 2.07 13.23
C VAL A 855 -18.46 2.04 11.92
N LEU A 856 -19.04 2.48 10.80
CA LEU A 856 -18.34 2.66 9.52
C LEU A 856 -17.54 3.97 9.42
N ASN A 857 -16.84 4.34 10.50
CA ASN A 857 -15.79 5.36 10.54
C ASN A 857 -16.31 6.83 10.57
N ALA A 858 -17.11 7.16 11.59
CA ALA A 858 -17.59 8.53 11.86
C ALA A 858 -16.72 9.32 12.88
N ASP A 859 -16.16 8.67 13.90
CA ASP A 859 -15.19 9.25 14.86
C ASP A 859 -14.08 8.25 15.24
N VAL A 860 -13.03 8.66 15.95
CA VAL A 860 -11.88 7.78 16.23
C VAL A 860 -12.16 6.69 17.26
N GLU A 861 -13.11 6.86 18.17
CA GLU A 861 -13.52 5.74 19.00
C GLU A 861 -14.35 4.74 18.21
N SER A 862 -15.22 5.18 17.30
CA SER A 862 -15.93 4.29 16.38
C SER A 862 -14.99 3.67 15.34
N LYS A 863 -13.87 4.32 15.01
CA LYS A 863 -12.79 3.79 14.16
C LYS A 863 -11.94 2.77 14.89
N ASN A 864 -11.59 3.04 16.15
CA ASN A 864 -10.91 2.08 17.01
C ASN A 864 -11.84 0.92 17.29
N LEU A 865 -13.13 1.17 17.55
CA LEU A 865 -14.16 0.14 17.66
C LEU A 865 -14.30 -0.63 16.36
N TYR A 866 -14.27 0.03 15.22
CA TYR A 866 -14.28 -0.62 13.91
C TYR A 866 -13.07 -1.52 13.73
N TYR A 867 -11.86 -1.08 14.10
CA TYR A 867 -10.65 -1.90 14.02
C TYR A 867 -10.61 -2.98 15.11
N ASP A 868 -11.16 -2.73 16.29
CA ASP A 868 -11.26 -3.68 17.40
C ASP A 868 -12.27 -4.77 17.03
N LEU A 869 -13.45 -4.40 16.51
CA LEU A 869 -14.44 -5.31 15.93
C LEU A 869 -13.82 -6.07 14.75
N LYS A 870 -13.13 -5.39 13.83
CA LYS A 870 -12.49 -6.02 12.68
C LYS A 870 -11.34 -6.95 13.07
N ALA A 871 -10.60 -6.65 14.14
CA ALA A 871 -9.53 -7.48 14.68
C ALA A 871 -10.07 -8.64 15.53
N SER A 872 -11.19 -8.46 16.24
CA SER A 872 -11.85 -9.50 17.03
C SER A 872 -12.57 -10.50 16.13
N PHE A 873 -13.33 -10.00 15.13
CA PHE A 873 -14.09 -10.82 14.19
C PHE A 873 -13.25 -11.33 13.02
N GLY A 874 -12.21 -10.61 12.60
CA GLY A 874 -11.60 -10.79 11.28
C GLY A 874 -12.42 -10.12 10.17
N ASP A 875 -11.76 -9.79 9.05
CA ASP A 875 -12.36 -9.05 7.92
C ASP A 875 -13.65 -9.67 7.39
N LYS A 876 -13.79 -10.99 7.50
CA LYS A 876 -14.85 -11.75 6.86
C LYS A 876 -16.10 -11.90 7.75
N GLN A 877 -15.98 -12.21 9.04
CA GLN A 877 -17.14 -12.17 9.94
C GLN A 877 -17.65 -10.73 10.12
N PHE A 878 -16.75 -9.75 10.17
CA PHE A 878 -17.15 -8.34 10.27
C PHE A 878 -17.99 -7.85 9.07
N LYS A 879 -17.68 -8.30 7.84
CA LYS A 879 -18.48 -8.00 6.65
C LYS A 879 -19.87 -8.64 6.66
N GLN A 880 -19.98 -9.88 7.13
CA GLN A 880 -21.28 -10.56 7.29
C GLN A 880 -22.19 -9.81 8.27
N LEU A 881 -21.66 -9.36 9.41
CA LEU A 881 -22.39 -8.55 10.38
C LEU A 881 -22.93 -7.25 9.73
N LEU A 882 -22.11 -6.57 8.94
CA LEU A 882 -22.52 -5.37 8.20
C LEU A 882 -23.58 -5.67 7.14
N GLN A 883 -23.46 -6.79 6.42
CA GLN A 883 -24.44 -7.21 5.42
C GLN A 883 -25.81 -7.50 6.05
N LYS A 884 -25.84 -8.30 7.12
CA LYS A 884 -27.06 -8.64 7.85
C LYS A 884 -27.76 -7.41 8.43
N THR A 885 -26.97 -6.48 8.96
CA THR A 885 -27.46 -5.17 9.40
C THR A 885 -28.10 -4.38 8.25
N ASN A 886 -27.47 -4.41 7.08
CA ASN A 886 -27.95 -3.70 5.90
C ASN A 886 -29.23 -4.31 5.32
N GLU A 887 -29.38 -5.63 5.35
CA GLU A 887 -30.62 -6.32 4.96
C GLU A 887 -31.79 -5.88 5.87
N LYS A 888 -31.61 -5.90 7.19
CA LYS A 888 -32.62 -5.41 8.15
C LYS A 888 -32.92 -3.92 7.99
N TYR A 889 -31.89 -3.12 7.73
CA TYR A 889 -32.04 -1.70 7.48
C TYR A 889 -32.86 -1.46 6.19
N THR A 890 -32.63 -2.27 5.16
CA THR A 890 -33.37 -2.23 3.89
C THR A 890 -34.82 -2.61 4.10
N GLU A 891 -35.09 -3.68 4.85
CA GLU A 891 -36.45 -4.12 5.22
C GLU A 891 -37.20 -3.02 5.99
N LYS A 892 -36.52 -2.35 6.93
CA LYS A 892 -37.11 -1.33 7.80
C LYS A 892 -37.33 0.03 7.12
N THR A 893 -36.53 0.37 6.11
CA THR A 893 -36.52 1.72 5.51
C THR A 893 -36.84 1.75 4.01
N GLY A 894 -36.94 0.59 3.35
CA GLY A 894 -37.10 0.46 1.91
C GLY A 894 -35.86 0.86 1.08
N LYS A 895 -34.73 1.17 1.73
CA LYS A 895 -33.50 1.66 1.09
C LYS A 895 -32.39 0.63 1.19
N SER A 896 -31.93 0.12 0.03
CA SER A 896 -30.78 -0.79 -0.07
C SER A 896 -29.49 -0.01 -0.29
N PHE A 897 -28.43 -0.36 0.45
CA PHE A 897 -27.10 0.22 0.29
C PHE A 897 -26.04 -0.82 -0.07
N GLY A 898 -25.08 -0.45 -0.92
CA GLY A 898 -23.95 -1.30 -1.29
C GLY A 898 -22.89 -1.32 -0.20
N VAL A 899 -22.86 -2.37 0.62
CA VAL A 899 -21.91 -2.57 1.72
C VAL A 899 -20.54 -2.98 1.14
N GLY A 900 -19.78 -2.03 0.61
CA GLY A 900 -18.47 -2.33 0.01
C GLY A 900 -17.74 -1.17 -0.67
N ARG A 901 -18.42 -0.04 -0.92
CA ARG A 901 -17.78 1.17 -1.46
C ARG A 901 -17.57 2.23 -0.37
N GLN A 902 -16.33 2.66 -0.17
CA GLN A 902 -15.98 3.73 0.77
C GLN A 902 -16.80 5.03 0.53
N ASN A 903 -17.22 5.31 -0.70
CA ASN A 903 -18.00 6.52 -1.02
C ASN A 903 -19.49 6.44 -0.63
N LEU A 904 -20.06 5.24 -0.43
CA LEU A 904 -21.43 5.05 0.07
C LEU A 904 -21.50 4.81 1.58
N SER A 905 -20.36 4.49 2.20
CA SER A 905 -20.24 4.44 3.67
C SER A 905 -20.52 5.78 4.33
N GLN A 906 -20.35 6.92 3.64
CA GLN A 906 -20.70 8.24 4.16
C GLN A 906 -22.19 8.42 4.43
N THR A 907 -23.07 7.79 3.66
CA THR A 907 -24.54 7.87 3.86
C THR A 907 -25.01 6.99 5.02
N LEU A 908 -24.31 5.87 5.29
CA LEU A 908 -24.55 5.01 6.45
C LEU A 908 -23.99 5.61 7.75
N ARG A 909 -22.94 6.45 7.67
CA ARG A 909 -22.26 7.11 8.82
C ARG A 909 -23.15 8.03 9.67
N GLN A 910 -24.28 8.48 9.12
CA GLN A 910 -25.19 9.44 9.78
C GLN A 910 -26.55 8.82 10.13
N ASN A 911 -26.79 7.56 9.79
CA ASN A 911 -28.10 6.94 9.93
C ASN A 911 -28.21 6.15 11.24
N ARG A 912 -28.93 6.73 12.21
CA ARG A 912 -29.12 6.15 13.54
C ARG A 912 -29.84 4.81 13.49
N ILE A 913 -30.78 4.65 12.57
CA ILE A 913 -31.53 3.41 12.36
C ILE A 913 -30.58 2.26 11.97
N PHE A 914 -29.59 2.51 11.11
CA PHE A 914 -28.60 1.49 10.75
C PHE A 914 -27.69 1.14 11.92
N SER A 915 -27.26 2.13 12.70
CA SER A 915 -26.37 1.92 13.84
C SER A 915 -27.05 1.18 14.99
N ASP A 916 -28.32 1.48 15.24
CA ASP A 916 -29.14 0.79 16.24
C ASP A 916 -29.34 -0.69 15.82
N LEU A 917 -29.61 -0.93 14.53
CA LEU A 917 -29.70 -2.29 13.99
C LEU A 917 -28.34 -3.00 14.02
N PHE A 918 -27.24 -2.29 13.78
CA PHE A 918 -25.89 -2.86 13.85
C PHE A 918 -25.55 -3.32 15.25
N PHE A 919 -25.87 -2.48 16.24
CA PHE A 919 -25.68 -2.78 17.66
C PHE A 919 -26.57 -3.94 18.11
N GLU A 920 -27.83 -3.96 17.68
CA GLU A 920 -28.75 -5.06 17.93
C GLU A 920 -28.23 -6.38 17.36
N GLU A 921 -27.69 -6.37 16.14
CA GLU A 921 -27.09 -7.56 15.53
C GLU A 921 -25.77 -7.95 16.17
N LEU A 922 -24.94 -7.00 16.57
CA LEU A 922 -23.67 -7.25 17.26
C LEU A 922 -23.92 -8.00 18.58
N ILE A 923 -24.89 -7.57 19.38
CA ILE A 923 -25.24 -8.24 20.65
C ILE A 923 -25.81 -9.64 20.41
N LYS A 924 -26.49 -9.85 19.28
CA LYS A 924 -27.05 -11.16 18.88
C LYS A 924 -26.04 -12.08 18.20
N THR A 925 -24.84 -11.59 17.90
CA THR A 925 -23.80 -12.37 17.21
C THR A 925 -23.03 -13.20 18.23
N GLU A 926 -23.47 -14.44 18.45
CA GLU A 926 -22.86 -15.37 19.43
C GLU A 926 -21.34 -15.56 19.21
N GLN A 927 -20.87 -15.46 17.97
CA GLN A 927 -19.45 -15.57 17.59
C GLN A 927 -18.57 -14.46 18.18
N PHE A 928 -19.13 -13.30 18.54
CA PHE A 928 -18.41 -12.24 19.24
C PHE A 928 -18.03 -12.64 20.67
N TYR A 929 -18.85 -13.49 21.28
CA TYR A 929 -18.70 -13.98 22.65
C TYR A 929 -18.09 -15.39 22.69
N ARG A 930 -17.41 -15.81 21.62
CA ARG A 930 -16.67 -17.07 21.55
C ARG A 930 -15.18 -16.73 21.38
N LEU A 931 -14.32 -17.36 22.18
CA LEU A 931 -12.90 -16.99 22.30
C LEU A 931 -11.98 -17.62 21.24
N ASP A 932 -12.52 -18.46 20.37
CA ASP A 932 -11.74 -19.11 19.32
C ASP A 932 -12.35 -18.85 17.95
N ASP A 933 -11.50 -18.65 16.96
CA ASP A 933 -11.74 -19.00 15.54
C ASP A 933 -10.38 -18.97 14.83
N GLU A 934 -9.95 -20.15 14.37
CA GLU A 934 -9.06 -20.48 13.22
C GLU A 934 -7.79 -19.65 12.88
#